data_AF-A0A135UEV7-F1
#
_entry.id   AF-A0A135UEV7-F1
#
_cell.length_a   1.000
_cell.length_b   1.000
_cell.length_c   1.000
_cell.angle_alpha   90.00
_cell.angle_beta   90.00
_cell.angle_gamma   90.00
#
_symmetry.space_group_name_H-M   'P 1'
#
loop_
_entity.id
_entity.type
_entity.pdbx_description
1 polymer ?
#
loop_
_entity_poly.entity_id
_entity_poly.type
_entity_poly.pdbx_seq_one_letter_code
_entity_poly.pdbx_strand_id
1 'polypeptide(L)'
;MVDAEKKDNADHLEHPGEGQAQLANLGNQEEHELGKLESLKKYPKASFWCVYAVWCVLVLAFENQAGGSILSIPEFRKDFGHEFEGSYVLDTKWQSAFNGAPIASAVVGALGSGPLADIFGRKKVIGLALAFSITGITLEFVATTNELFFGGKFINGFAIGALSTVAVTYIGEITPLALRGLFTCLSALSYTLGPLVVAVIVNETGTLNSRWAYRAVFCAQYGFAAIAAIFLPFMPESPWYLAMKEKDEQALKSLAKLGHVGDEGRVRLAVIHQTLEQVSKETAGASYLECFRKSNLRRTIISISPLCIQSLSGITFAASYFTYYMQLAGYSTADSFKLQIVQQICSLIGNVMSWYLIDKVGRRPLTVYGLAFLTVILLITGGLALPGTLSFNRGTVALLMMYCWWYNVTIGATAYTILAEVSTSRLRIKTIALGLALQNALTTMWNFVLPYLFNPDQLNLGAKLAFIFGGLAVISLVHLWYNLPETAGRTYEELDEMFMKKVPARKFKEYTTEVTRPPLTETHLLLSSSQRYRGLTSVHPIWPSLRFIVWCISPTNKMDKDNASTVAVIGAGSTGLSMLKTLREDGFDATLFERRSRVGGLWSYTDDKSMTTALPCSYLKRPEILGLLGGLTVLATNAIISKYTCGFTDFPMPDKYGPFLSQGDFEEYMESYAENFGLYNHIVFNSTVKQVTRNGDGTKWKVEMVRSGSQEVKDFDKVVLCHGYQTQPRMPTFEGQELYQGSLLTQCRTSPEDYKGKKVVLVGLSATMSDLLTILVDQARETYVSHRNGAMIIGRWRNGLPTDLLINRSRRQMSYFLQRNFPNTVNKLVKLATGLLMRQHGKIDPAWRLLENVAPLSLHLAGCMDTTLELLREGKVSSLYGIKRFLGGKKIEFTDGTVLDDVDSVVCCTGYTADFSLVPFVETSKPKSDAAGHPYGGESIARLYMNLFPPAHADSIAILAYSTYGKNNGFSFSDVTSMAISNIWRGVSADMIPSRPKMERAIDCHQRWVAGRWHQENRSEPGAVKQWEFQGFLHQAAGTGMENLGWGWRGWMTWFKDPYMVYLINHGVETAHAFRYFETGKRKTWDGAREAIIHMNKLVKQLKSAKK
;
A
#
# COMPACT_ATOMS: atom_id res chain seq x y z
N MET A 1 24.60 -38.38 15.09
CA MET A 1 26.03 -38.43 15.40
C MET A 1 26.61 -37.08 15.81
N VAL A 2 26.03 -35.93 15.38
CA VAL A 2 26.46 -34.59 15.81
C VAL A 2 26.03 -34.23 17.25
N ASP A 3 25.02 -34.91 17.81
CA ASP A 3 24.55 -34.68 19.19
C ASP A 3 25.36 -35.42 20.26
N ALA A 4 26.24 -36.35 19.88
CA ALA A 4 27.06 -37.11 20.81
C ALA A 4 28.40 -36.40 21.13
N GLU A 5 29.00 -35.71 20.15
CA GLU A 5 30.24 -34.96 20.34
C GLU A 5 30.07 -33.65 21.13
N LYS A 6 28.84 -33.14 21.26
CA LYS A 6 28.57 -31.97 22.13
C LYS A 6 28.50 -32.30 23.62
N LYS A 7 28.38 -33.58 23.99
CA LYS A 7 28.31 -34.02 25.38
C LYS A 7 29.69 -34.07 26.06
N ASP A 8 30.76 -34.39 25.32
CA ASP A 8 32.09 -34.56 25.90
C ASP A 8 32.82 -33.24 26.21
N ASN A 9 32.41 -32.11 25.62
CA ASN A 9 33.03 -30.81 25.89
C ASN A 9 32.38 -30.05 27.06
N ALA A 10 31.36 -30.60 27.73
CA ALA A 10 30.67 -29.94 28.84
C ALA A 10 31.20 -30.32 30.23
N ASP A 11 31.94 -31.44 30.35
CA ASP A 11 32.37 -31.99 31.64
C ASP A 11 33.76 -31.52 32.10
N HIS A 12 34.44 -30.66 31.33
CA HIS A 12 35.73 -30.07 31.73
C HIS A 12 35.72 -28.54 31.69
N LEU A 13 35.12 -27.92 32.71
CA LEU A 13 35.33 -26.50 33.01
C LEU A 13 35.58 -26.31 34.51
N GLU A 14 36.85 -26.48 34.90
CA GLU A 14 37.40 -25.94 36.14
C GLU A 14 37.45 -24.41 36.03
N HIS A 15 36.36 -23.72 36.39
CA HIS A 15 36.27 -22.35 36.93
C HIS A 15 34.81 -21.85 36.74
N PRO A 16 33.99 -21.74 37.81
CA PRO A 16 32.55 -21.45 37.70
C PRO A 16 32.19 -20.13 37.00
N GLY A 17 33.11 -19.15 36.97
CA GLY A 17 32.87 -17.81 36.42
C GLY A 17 33.08 -17.67 34.91
N GLU A 18 33.95 -18.46 34.29
CA GLU A 18 34.24 -18.34 32.85
C GLU A 18 33.23 -19.11 31.97
N GLY A 19 32.77 -20.27 32.45
CA GLY A 19 31.73 -21.05 31.77
C GLY A 19 30.38 -20.33 31.69
N GLN A 20 29.99 -19.59 32.73
CA GLN A 20 28.76 -18.78 32.72
C GLN A 20 28.81 -17.62 31.72
N ALA A 21 29.97 -16.97 31.57
CA ALA A 21 30.17 -15.87 30.62
C ALA A 21 30.14 -16.36 29.15
N GLN A 22 30.72 -17.54 28.87
CA GLN A 22 30.66 -18.14 27.53
C GLN A 22 29.24 -18.60 27.16
N LEU A 23 28.50 -19.23 28.08
CA LEU A 23 27.09 -19.62 27.87
C LEU A 23 26.20 -18.41 27.61
N ALA A 24 26.44 -17.30 28.30
CA ALA A 24 25.68 -16.07 28.12
C ALA A 24 25.94 -15.38 26.77
N ASN A 25 27.19 -15.41 26.29
CA ASN A 25 27.54 -14.93 24.95
C ASN A 25 26.87 -15.77 23.85
N LEU A 26 26.78 -17.10 24.02
CA LEU A 26 26.08 -18.00 23.10
C LEU A 26 24.57 -17.68 23.05
N GLY A 27 23.94 -17.49 24.21
CA GLY A 27 22.52 -17.15 24.30
C GLY A 27 22.15 -15.80 23.68
N ASN A 28 23.05 -14.80 23.76
CA ASN A 28 22.86 -13.51 23.10
C ASN A 28 22.97 -13.62 21.57
N GLN A 29 23.88 -14.46 21.05
CA GLN A 29 24.04 -14.66 19.60
C GLN A 29 22.82 -15.37 18.99
N GLU A 30 22.28 -16.41 19.63
CA GLU A 30 21.09 -17.13 19.14
C GLU A 30 19.83 -16.25 19.06
N GLU A 31 19.65 -15.26 19.96
CA GLU A 31 18.50 -14.35 19.92
C GLU A 31 18.60 -13.27 18.83
N HIS A 32 19.81 -12.87 18.45
CA HIS A 32 20.02 -11.88 17.39
C HIS A 32 19.69 -12.43 15.99
N GLU A 33 19.73 -13.75 15.82
CA GLU A 33 19.47 -14.43 14.55
C GLU A 33 17.98 -14.72 14.29
N LEU A 34 17.12 -14.70 15.33
CA LEU A 34 15.71 -15.06 15.22
C LEU A 34 14.83 -13.91 14.72
N GLY A 35 14.06 -14.15 13.64
CA GLY A 35 13.06 -13.20 13.14
C GLY A 35 11.87 -13.02 14.09
N LYS A 36 11.12 -11.91 13.96
CA LYS A 36 9.94 -11.61 14.81
C LYS A 36 8.85 -12.70 14.73
N LEU A 37 8.58 -13.22 13.53
CA LEU A 37 7.57 -14.27 13.31
C LEU A 37 8.01 -15.64 13.85
N GLU A 38 9.30 -15.96 13.74
CA GLU A 38 9.89 -17.17 14.30
C GLU A 38 9.93 -17.12 15.83
N SER A 39 10.24 -15.96 16.40
CA SER A 39 10.22 -15.72 17.84
C SER A 39 8.82 -15.87 18.44
N LEU A 40 7.78 -15.40 17.76
CA LEU A 40 6.38 -15.59 18.19
C LEU A 40 5.98 -17.07 18.21
N LYS A 41 6.45 -17.87 17.24
CA LYS A 41 6.20 -19.31 17.17
C LYS A 41 7.02 -20.09 18.20
N LYS A 42 8.27 -19.67 18.46
CA LYS A 42 9.16 -20.30 19.44
C LYS A 42 8.70 -20.06 20.87
N TYR A 43 8.21 -18.85 21.19
CA TYR A 43 7.82 -18.46 22.54
C TYR A 43 6.33 -18.04 22.66
N PRO A 44 5.37 -18.95 22.39
CA PRO A 44 3.95 -18.62 22.43
C PRO A 44 3.46 -18.33 23.86
N LYS A 45 4.04 -19.01 24.87
CA LYS A 45 3.67 -18.82 26.29
C LYS A 45 4.12 -17.45 26.80
N ALA A 46 5.37 -17.05 26.57
CA ALA A 46 5.85 -15.71 26.91
C ALA A 46 4.99 -14.62 26.23
N SER A 47 4.70 -14.80 24.94
CA SER A 47 3.85 -13.89 24.16
C SER A 47 2.44 -13.73 24.75
N PHE A 48 1.81 -14.83 25.18
CA PHE A 48 0.50 -14.80 25.85
C PHE A 48 0.53 -13.98 27.14
N TRP A 49 1.55 -14.16 27.98
CA TRP A 49 1.70 -13.40 29.23
C TRP A 49 1.98 -11.91 28.99
N CYS A 50 2.67 -11.56 27.90
CA CYS A 50 2.83 -10.17 27.48
C CYS A 50 1.48 -9.55 27.07
N VAL A 51 0.64 -10.27 26.33
CA VAL A 51 -0.72 -9.80 25.98
C VAL A 51 -1.59 -9.64 27.23
N TYR A 52 -1.50 -10.56 28.19
CA TYR A 52 -2.19 -10.42 29.47
C TYR A 52 -1.73 -9.18 30.25
N ALA A 53 -0.43 -8.91 30.31
CA ALA A 53 0.07 -7.70 30.96
C ALA A 53 -0.38 -6.42 30.23
N VAL A 54 -0.48 -6.44 28.89
CA VAL A 54 -1.10 -5.36 28.12
C VAL A 54 -2.59 -5.20 28.46
N TRP A 55 -3.32 -6.30 28.70
CA TRP A 55 -4.71 -6.24 29.16
C TRP A 55 -4.83 -5.52 30.52
N CYS A 56 -3.89 -5.76 31.45
CA CYS A 56 -3.84 -5.00 32.72
C CYS A 56 -3.61 -3.50 32.49
N VAL A 57 -2.78 -3.11 31.50
CA VAL A 57 -2.61 -1.70 31.11
C VAL A 57 -3.89 -1.15 30.46
N LEU A 58 -4.64 -1.99 29.75
CA LEU A 58 -5.93 -1.60 29.17
C LEU A 58 -7.00 -1.32 30.24
N VAL A 59 -7.02 -2.06 31.35
CA VAL A 59 -7.86 -1.75 32.52
C VAL A 59 -7.56 -0.33 32.98
N LEU A 60 -6.29 -0.02 33.24
CA LEU A 60 -5.82 1.33 33.58
C LEU A 60 -6.26 2.41 32.56
N ALA A 61 -6.12 2.13 31.26
CA ALA A 61 -6.49 3.09 30.22
C ALA A 61 -7.99 3.35 30.16
N PHE A 62 -8.81 2.32 30.43
CA PHE A 62 -10.25 2.44 30.57
C PHE A 62 -10.63 3.35 31.74
N GLU A 63 -10.01 3.15 32.91
CA GLU A 63 -10.23 3.93 34.13
C GLU A 63 -10.04 5.43 33.91
N ASN A 64 -8.90 5.79 33.30
CA ASN A 64 -8.54 7.19 33.06
C ASN A 64 -9.58 7.90 32.17
N GLN A 65 -10.17 7.21 31.19
CA GLN A 65 -11.19 7.81 30.33
C GLN A 65 -12.59 7.80 30.95
N ALA A 66 -12.92 6.79 31.75
CA ALA A 66 -14.21 6.66 32.40
C ALA A 66 -14.52 7.88 33.28
N GLY A 67 -13.56 8.33 34.09
CA GLY A 67 -13.71 9.49 34.99
C GLY A 67 -14.10 10.80 34.29
N GLY A 68 -13.49 11.10 33.13
CA GLY A 68 -13.82 12.30 32.36
C GLY A 68 -15.15 12.18 31.61
N SER A 69 -15.47 10.98 31.10
CA SER A 69 -16.65 10.77 30.23
C SER A 69 -17.95 10.79 31.03
N ILE A 70 -17.96 10.29 32.27
CA ILE A 70 -19.17 10.31 33.12
C ILE A 70 -19.66 11.72 33.46
N LEU A 71 -18.77 12.73 33.52
CA LEU A 71 -19.15 14.12 33.77
C LEU A 71 -20.06 14.68 32.68
N SER A 72 -19.97 14.12 31.47
CA SER A 72 -20.80 14.52 30.33
C SER A 72 -22.15 13.80 30.26
N ILE A 73 -22.43 12.86 31.18
CA ILE A 73 -23.71 12.14 31.25
C ILE A 73 -24.74 13.00 32.01
N PRO A 74 -25.90 13.34 31.41
CA PRO A 74 -26.91 14.19 32.06
C PRO A 74 -27.44 13.63 33.39
N GLU A 75 -27.76 12.33 33.44
CA GLU A 75 -28.27 11.68 34.67
C GLU A 75 -27.25 11.69 35.81
N PHE A 76 -25.95 11.61 35.51
CA PHE A 76 -24.90 11.73 36.52
C PHE A 76 -24.90 13.14 37.14
N ARG A 77 -25.09 14.18 36.32
CA ARG A 77 -25.19 15.58 36.81
C ARG A 77 -26.45 15.84 37.62
N LYS A 78 -27.55 15.13 37.33
CA LYS A 78 -28.79 15.19 38.13
C LYS A 78 -28.62 14.55 39.51
N ASP A 79 -27.99 13.38 39.57
CA ASP A 79 -27.81 12.63 40.83
C ASP A 79 -26.78 13.27 41.77
N PHE A 80 -25.71 13.87 41.22
CA PHE A 80 -24.55 14.33 42.01
C PHE A 80 -24.34 15.86 41.99
N GLY A 81 -25.03 16.59 41.12
CA GLY A 81 -24.91 18.04 40.93
C GLY A 81 -26.15 18.83 41.38
N HIS A 82 -26.25 20.08 40.92
CA HIS A 82 -27.36 20.99 41.19
C HIS A 82 -27.83 21.69 39.90
N GLU A 83 -29.03 22.29 39.91
CA GLU A 83 -29.57 22.99 38.76
C GLU A 83 -29.04 24.44 38.66
N PHE A 84 -28.53 24.81 37.49
CA PHE A 84 -28.01 26.13 37.17
C PHE A 84 -28.47 26.56 35.76
N GLU A 85 -29.18 27.68 35.65
CA GLU A 85 -29.71 28.25 34.39
C GLU A 85 -30.47 27.24 33.50
N GLY A 86 -31.30 26.37 34.11
CA GLY A 86 -32.12 25.38 33.40
C GLY A 86 -31.36 24.11 32.95
N SER A 87 -30.12 23.91 33.42
CA SER A 87 -29.32 22.71 33.18
C SER A 87 -28.67 22.20 34.48
N TYR A 88 -28.48 20.88 34.61
CA TYR A 88 -27.79 20.33 35.77
C TYR A 88 -26.27 20.41 35.58
N VAL A 89 -25.57 20.99 36.56
CA VAL A 89 -24.11 21.17 36.59
C VAL A 89 -23.56 20.59 37.89
N LEU A 90 -22.40 19.93 37.81
CA LEU A 90 -21.71 19.42 38.99
C LEU A 90 -20.84 20.52 39.59
N ASP A 91 -20.80 20.66 40.92
CA ASP A 91 -19.91 21.65 41.55
C ASP A 91 -18.45 21.46 41.09
N THR A 92 -17.78 22.58 40.80
CA THR A 92 -16.38 22.57 40.34
C THR A 92 -15.42 21.91 41.34
N LYS A 93 -15.72 21.98 42.64
CA LYS A 93 -15.01 21.25 43.70
C LYS A 93 -15.06 19.74 43.47
N TRP A 94 -16.24 19.19 43.17
CA TRP A 94 -16.44 17.76 42.93
C TRP A 94 -15.91 17.33 41.56
N GLN A 95 -16.09 18.12 40.50
CA GLN A 95 -15.46 17.85 39.19
C GLN A 95 -13.93 17.73 39.30
N SER A 96 -13.31 18.61 40.09
CA SER A 96 -11.87 18.62 40.37
C SER A 96 -11.48 17.43 41.25
N ALA A 97 -12.27 17.11 42.27
CA ALA A 97 -12.02 15.96 43.13
C ALA A 97 -12.09 14.62 42.37
N PHE A 98 -13.08 14.44 41.49
CA PHE A 98 -13.31 13.19 40.75
C PHE A 98 -12.23 12.90 39.69
N ASN A 99 -11.57 13.92 39.14
CA ASN A 99 -10.50 13.73 38.14
C ASN A 99 -9.09 13.95 38.71
N GLY A 100 -8.92 14.91 39.62
CA GLY A 100 -7.63 15.25 40.21
C GLY A 100 -7.16 14.25 41.26
N ALA A 101 -8.05 13.77 42.13
CA ALA A 101 -7.65 12.89 43.23
C ALA A 101 -7.23 11.47 42.81
N PRO A 102 -7.83 10.82 41.80
CA PRO A 102 -7.32 9.56 41.25
C PRO A 102 -5.90 9.68 40.71
N ILE A 103 -5.59 10.80 40.05
CA ILE A 103 -4.27 11.02 39.46
C ILE A 103 -3.25 11.33 40.56
N ALA A 104 -3.62 12.09 41.59
CA ALA A 104 -2.78 12.33 42.76
C ALA A 104 -2.44 11.04 43.51
N SER A 105 -3.43 10.19 43.78
CA SER A 105 -3.23 8.87 44.40
C SER A 105 -2.48 7.90 43.48
N ALA A 106 -2.64 8.01 42.16
CA ALA A 106 -1.83 7.26 41.19
C ALA A 106 -0.35 7.63 41.22
N VAL A 107 0.03 8.87 41.56
CA VAL A 107 1.44 9.23 41.78
C VAL A 107 2.00 8.44 42.95
N VAL A 108 1.28 8.39 44.06
CA VAL A 108 1.68 7.63 45.26
C VAL A 108 1.71 6.14 44.97
N GLY A 109 0.71 5.61 44.25
CA GLY A 109 0.66 4.21 43.82
C GLY A 109 1.81 3.85 42.89
N ALA A 110 2.16 4.70 41.92
CA ALA A 110 3.26 4.48 40.99
C ALA A 110 4.63 4.51 41.70
N LEU A 111 4.84 5.44 42.63
CA LEU A 111 6.09 5.54 43.41
C LEU A 111 6.23 4.42 44.44
N GLY A 112 5.14 4.03 45.11
CA GLY A 112 5.14 2.98 46.11
C GLY A 112 5.19 1.56 45.53
N SER A 113 4.60 1.35 44.34
CA SER A 113 4.51 0.02 43.71
C SER A 113 5.86 -0.56 43.28
N GLY A 114 6.84 0.28 42.92
CA GLY A 114 8.20 -0.17 42.56
C GLY A 114 8.90 -0.91 43.71
N PRO A 115 9.15 -0.25 44.86
CA PRO A 115 9.71 -0.90 46.04
C PRO A 115 8.88 -2.10 46.52
N LEU A 116 7.55 -1.99 46.46
CA LEU A 116 6.67 -3.12 46.82
C LEU A 116 6.86 -4.31 45.85
N ALA A 117 7.07 -4.07 44.55
CA ALA A 117 7.30 -5.11 43.56
C ALA A 117 8.69 -5.76 43.71
N ASP A 118 9.67 -5.02 44.22
CA ASP A 118 11.00 -5.54 44.56
C ASP A 118 11.06 -6.29 45.89
N ILE A 119 10.08 -6.08 46.78
CA ILE A 119 9.93 -6.86 48.02
C ILE A 119 9.06 -8.09 47.75
N PHE A 120 7.84 -7.91 47.25
CA PHE A 120 6.80 -8.95 47.20
C PHE A 120 6.72 -9.70 45.87
N GLY A 121 7.34 -9.18 44.81
CA GLY A 121 7.22 -9.71 43.44
C GLY A 121 6.14 -9.00 42.62
N ARG A 122 6.21 -9.12 41.30
CA ARG A 122 5.37 -8.39 40.34
C ARG A 122 3.94 -8.93 40.40
N LYS A 123 3.77 -10.25 40.49
CA LYS A 123 2.47 -10.92 40.54
C LYS A 123 1.61 -10.46 41.73
N LYS A 124 2.21 -10.40 42.93
CA LYS A 124 1.47 -10.02 44.15
C LYS A 124 1.04 -8.57 44.13
N VAL A 125 1.88 -7.68 43.61
CA VAL A 125 1.56 -6.25 43.51
C VAL A 125 0.45 -6.01 42.48
N ILE A 126 0.44 -6.71 41.35
CA ILE A 126 -0.67 -6.66 40.39
C ILE A 126 -1.96 -7.19 41.05
N GLY A 127 -1.88 -8.26 41.85
CA GLY A 127 -3.04 -8.75 42.60
C GLY A 127 -3.60 -7.76 43.60
N LEU A 128 -2.73 -7.08 44.37
CA LEU A 128 -3.14 -6.02 45.28
C LEU A 128 -3.78 -4.84 44.53
N ALA A 129 -3.19 -4.44 43.40
CA ALA A 129 -3.73 -3.38 42.55
C ALA A 129 -5.12 -3.75 42.00
N LEU A 130 -5.31 -4.98 41.52
CA LEU A 130 -6.62 -5.44 41.06
C LEU A 130 -7.65 -5.50 42.19
N ALA A 131 -7.26 -5.88 43.41
CA ALA A 131 -8.14 -5.84 44.57
C ALA A 131 -8.59 -4.42 44.92
N PHE A 132 -7.66 -3.45 44.89
CA PHE A 132 -8.01 -2.04 45.07
C PHE A 132 -8.87 -1.50 43.93
N SER A 133 -8.62 -1.90 42.69
CA SER A 133 -9.45 -1.51 41.54
C SER A 133 -10.87 -2.06 41.68
N ILE A 134 -11.05 -3.34 41.97
CA ILE A 134 -12.38 -3.95 42.22
C ILE A 134 -13.10 -3.26 43.37
N THR A 135 -12.39 -2.95 44.45
CA THR A 135 -12.97 -2.21 45.59
C THR A 135 -13.39 -0.80 45.18
N GLY A 136 -12.55 -0.08 44.45
CA GLY A 136 -12.85 1.25 43.91
C GLY A 136 -14.07 1.23 42.98
N ILE A 137 -14.12 0.30 42.03
CA ILE A 137 -15.27 0.08 41.13
C ILE A 137 -16.54 -0.18 41.94
N THR A 138 -16.47 -0.98 43.00
CA THR A 138 -17.62 -1.27 43.87
C THR A 138 -18.18 -0.01 44.51
N LEU A 139 -17.30 0.82 45.06
CA LEU A 139 -17.69 2.08 45.69
C LEU A 139 -18.25 3.05 44.65
N GLU A 140 -17.64 3.16 43.47
CA GLU A 140 -18.13 3.99 42.35
C GLU A 140 -19.52 3.53 41.84
N PHE A 141 -19.77 2.22 41.77
CA PHE A 141 -21.04 1.65 41.31
C PHE A 141 -22.19 1.86 42.31
N VAL A 142 -21.93 1.67 43.60
CA VAL A 142 -22.93 1.76 44.68
C VAL A 142 -23.16 3.21 45.12
N ALA A 143 -22.23 4.12 44.83
CA ALA A 143 -22.30 5.51 45.28
C ALA A 143 -23.65 6.19 44.98
N THR A 144 -24.18 6.84 46.01
CA THR A 144 -25.34 7.75 45.94
C THR A 144 -25.01 9.14 46.49
N THR A 145 -23.80 9.34 47.01
CA THR A 145 -23.30 10.63 47.50
C THR A 145 -21.93 10.92 46.90
N ASN A 146 -21.58 12.22 46.82
CA ASN A 146 -20.33 12.67 46.23
C ASN A 146 -19.10 12.14 46.97
N GLU A 147 -19.17 12.01 48.29
CA GLU A 147 -18.09 11.53 49.16
C GLU A 147 -17.77 10.06 48.91
N LEU A 148 -18.81 9.22 48.77
CA LEU A 148 -18.64 7.79 48.51
C LEU A 148 -18.07 7.56 47.10
N PHE A 149 -18.54 8.33 46.11
CA PHE A 149 -18.01 8.29 44.75
C PHE A 149 -16.53 8.71 44.71
N PHE A 150 -16.19 9.80 45.41
CA PHE A 150 -14.81 10.26 45.59
C PHE A 150 -13.92 9.20 46.26
N GLY A 151 -14.41 8.54 47.31
CA GLY A 151 -13.67 7.48 48.00
C GLY A 151 -13.32 6.32 47.07
N GLY A 152 -14.25 5.89 46.21
CA GLY A 152 -14.00 4.88 45.18
C GLY A 152 -12.92 5.30 44.19
N LYS A 153 -13.08 6.49 43.61
CA LYS A 153 -12.13 7.14 42.69
C LYS A 153 -10.71 7.23 43.28
N PHE A 154 -10.61 7.64 44.54
CA PHE A 154 -9.34 7.81 45.25
C PHE A 154 -8.63 6.48 45.51
N ILE A 155 -9.35 5.44 45.93
CA ILE A 155 -8.78 4.09 46.14
C ILE A 155 -8.30 3.51 44.81
N ASN A 156 -9.12 3.65 43.76
CA ASN A 156 -8.82 3.14 42.44
C ASN A 156 -7.57 3.81 41.83
N GLY A 157 -7.30 5.07 42.16
CA GLY A 157 -6.08 5.78 41.76
C GLY A 157 -4.78 5.06 42.19
N PHE A 158 -4.72 4.45 43.38
CA PHE A 158 -3.56 3.66 43.78
C PHE A 158 -3.34 2.44 42.87
N ALA A 159 -4.42 1.79 42.43
CA ALA A 159 -4.38 0.67 41.50
C ALA A 159 -3.89 1.10 40.12
N ILE A 160 -4.40 2.22 39.60
CA ILE A 160 -3.98 2.86 38.35
C ILE A 160 -2.46 3.08 38.35
N GLY A 161 -1.94 3.70 39.42
CA GLY A 161 -0.51 3.94 39.58
C GLY A 161 0.31 2.65 39.58
N ALA A 162 -0.11 1.65 40.36
CA ALA A 162 0.59 0.38 40.47
C ALA A 162 0.60 -0.44 39.17
N LEU A 163 -0.54 -0.50 38.45
CA LEU A 163 -0.63 -1.19 37.16
C LEU A 163 0.23 -0.50 36.10
N SER A 164 0.29 0.84 36.08
CA SER A 164 1.08 1.59 35.10
C SER A 164 2.58 1.28 35.18
N THR A 165 3.11 1.10 36.39
CA THR A 165 4.54 0.82 36.62
C THR A 165 4.86 -0.67 36.49
N VAL A 166 4.10 -1.53 37.19
CA VAL A 166 4.47 -2.94 37.36
C VAL A 166 4.15 -3.77 36.11
N ALA A 167 3.05 -3.47 35.40
CA ALA A 167 2.68 -4.24 34.20
C ALA A 167 3.67 -4.00 33.05
N VAL A 168 4.09 -2.75 32.83
CA VAL A 168 5.10 -2.40 31.80
C VAL A 168 6.47 -2.99 32.15
N THR A 169 6.85 -2.95 33.42
CA THR A 169 8.09 -3.57 33.91
C THR A 169 8.08 -5.08 33.67
N TYR A 170 6.99 -5.75 34.01
CA TYR A 170 6.84 -7.19 33.79
C TYR A 170 6.96 -7.56 32.30
N ILE A 171 6.33 -6.80 31.39
CA ILE A 171 6.48 -7.00 29.93
C ILE A 171 7.97 -6.92 29.54
N GLY A 172 8.70 -5.92 30.03
CA GLY A 172 10.14 -5.78 29.74
C GLY A 172 10.98 -6.98 30.21
N GLU A 173 10.64 -7.55 31.36
CA GLU A 173 11.36 -8.66 32.00
C GLU A 173 11.10 -10.03 31.35
N ILE A 174 9.89 -10.28 30.84
CA ILE A 174 9.52 -11.61 30.26
C ILE A 174 9.59 -11.68 28.73
N THR A 175 9.67 -10.53 28.04
CA THR A 175 9.60 -10.52 26.57
C THR A 175 10.94 -10.94 25.95
N PRO A 176 10.93 -11.88 24.96
CA PRO A 176 12.11 -12.20 24.15
C PRO A 176 12.67 -10.96 23.44
N LEU A 177 13.99 -10.86 23.27
CA LEU A 177 14.63 -9.64 22.75
C LEU A 177 14.03 -9.18 21.41
N ALA A 178 13.80 -10.11 20.48
CA ALA A 178 13.23 -9.82 19.15
C ALA A 178 11.79 -9.27 19.18
N LEU A 179 11.01 -9.56 20.23
CA LEU A 179 9.60 -9.16 20.38
C LEU A 179 9.41 -7.95 21.28
N ARG A 180 10.45 -7.50 21.99
CA ARG A 180 10.36 -6.42 22.99
C ARG A 180 9.75 -5.15 22.40
N GLY A 181 10.22 -4.73 21.23
CA GLY A 181 9.66 -3.55 20.55
C GLY A 181 8.17 -3.68 20.21
N LEU A 182 7.71 -4.88 19.79
CA LEU A 182 6.31 -5.11 19.44
C LEU A 182 5.39 -4.98 20.66
N PHE A 183 5.73 -5.64 21.77
CA PHE A 183 4.90 -5.60 22.97
C PHE A 183 4.93 -4.24 23.67
N THR A 184 6.06 -3.52 23.63
CA THR A 184 6.13 -2.13 24.09
C THR A 184 5.18 -1.22 23.29
N CYS A 185 5.14 -1.36 21.95
CA CYS A 185 4.19 -0.63 21.11
C CYS A 185 2.73 -1.03 21.41
N LEU A 186 2.48 -2.30 21.71
CA LEU A 186 1.14 -2.79 22.06
C LEU A 186 0.65 -2.22 23.40
N SER A 187 1.55 -2.04 24.38
CA SER A 187 1.25 -1.30 25.61
C SER A 187 0.84 0.14 25.31
N ALA A 188 1.58 0.85 24.45
CA ALA A 188 1.20 2.21 24.04
C ALA A 188 -0.16 2.26 23.30
N LEU A 189 -0.50 1.23 22.53
CA LEU A 189 -1.78 1.13 21.84
C LEU A 189 -2.95 1.00 22.83
N SER A 190 -2.76 0.30 23.95
CA SER A 190 -3.79 0.12 24.97
C SER A 190 -4.26 1.44 25.60
N TYR A 191 -3.37 2.44 25.72
CA TYR A 191 -3.70 3.80 26.16
C TYR A 191 -4.63 4.56 25.20
N THR A 192 -4.72 4.13 23.94
CA THR A 192 -5.69 4.66 22.96
C THR A 192 -6.92 3.78 22.79
N LEU A 193 -6.78 2.46 23.00
CA LEU A 193 -7.86 1.50 22.85
C LEU A 193 -8.84 1.53 24.03
N GLY A 194 -8.34 1.64 25.28
CA GLY A 194 -9.18 1.76 26.47
C GLY A 194 -10.18 2.93 26.38
N PRO A 195 -9.72 4.16 26.06
CA PRO A 195 -10.59 5.31 25.85
C PRO A 195 -11.64 5.13 24.75
N LEU A 196 -11.28 4.45 23.65
CA LEU A 196 -12.22 4.16 22.57
C LEU A 196 -13.36 3.25 23.04
N VAL A 197 -13.07 2.22 23.85
CA VAL A 197 -14.09 1.33 24.41
C VAL A 197 -15.04 2.12 25.31
N VAL A 198 -14.52 2.99 26.18
CA VAL A 198 -15.36 3.87 27.03
C VAL A 198 -16.26 4.76 26.17
N ALA A 199 -15.72 5.39 25.12
CA ALA A 199 -16.49 6.26 24.23
C ALA A 199 -17.65 5.51 23.54
N VAL A 200 -17.43 4.26 23.12
CA VAL A 200 -18.48 3.42 22.52
C VAL A 200 -19.55 3.08 23.54
N ILE A 201 -19.19 2.69 24.77
CA ILE A 201 -20.17 2.37 25.81
C ILE A 201 -21.01 3.60 26.17
N VAL A 202 -20.36 4.75 26.38
CA VAL A 202 -21.05 6.00 26.75
C VAL A 202 -21.96 6.49 25.62
N ASN A 203 -21.61 6.26 24.36
CA ASN A 203 -22.50 6.57 23.24
C ASN A 203 -23.81 5.77 23.28
N GLU A 204 -23.76 4.50 23.68
CA GLU A 204 -24.95 3.65 23.76
C GLU A 204 -25.77 3.87 25.04
N THR A 205 -25.11 4.14 26.17
CA THR A 205 -25.78 4.20 27.48
C THR A 205 -26.01 5.61 28.00
N GLY A 206 -25.18 6.59 27.60
CA GLY A 206 -25.11 7.92 28.21
C GLY A 206 -26.35 8.79 28.00
N THR A 207 -27.26 8.43 27.08
CA THR A 207 -28.53 9.14 26.86
C THR A 207 -29.73 8.45 27.52
N LEU A 208 -29.52 7.38 28.29
CA LEU A 208 -30.60 6.74 29.04
C LEU A 208 -31.09 7.63 30.18
N ASN A 209 -32.41 7.67 30.42
CA ASN A 209 -33.04 8.44 31.50
C ASN A 209 -33.03 7.69 32.84
N SER A 210 -31.99 6.90 33.12
CA SER A 210 -31.88 6.13 34.36
C SER A 210 -30.44 6.10 34.85
N ARG A 211 -30.23 5.73 36.11
CA ARG A 211 -28.89 5.57 36.71
C ARG A 211 -28.00 4.58 35.95
N TRP A 212 -28.58 3.72 35.13
CA TRP A 212 -27.83 2.84 34.23
C TRP A 212 -27.03 3.59 33.17
N ALA A 213 -27.33 4.87 32.90
CA ALA A 213 -26.58 5.68 31.96
C ALA A 213 -25.09 5.74 32.26
N TYR A 214 -24.73 5.90 33.55
CA TYR A 214 -23.34 5.91 34.02
C TYR A 214 -22.93 4.60 34.70
N ARG A 215 -23.85 3.87 35.38
CA ARG A 215 -23.52 2.58 36.02
C ARG A 215 -23.10 1.49 35.02
N ALA A 216 -23.56 1.56 33.77
CA ALA A 216 -23.12 0.63 32.74
C ALA A 216 -21.62 0.75 32.44
N VAL A 217 -21.03 1.94 32.56
CA VAL A 217 -19.58 2.16 32.38
C VAL A 217 -18.79 1.41 33.45
N PHE A 218 -19.20 1.52 34.72
CA PHE A 218 -18.59 0.79 35.84
C PHE A 218 -18.85 -0.73 35.77
N CYS A 219 -20.02 -1.14 35.27
CA CYS A 219 -20.31 -2.57 35.02
C CYS A 219 -19.36 -3.16 33.96
N ALA A 220 -19.12 -2.44 32.87
CA ALA A 220 -18.15 -2.85 31.86
C ALA A 220 -16.73 -2.91 32.43
N GLN A 221 -16.37 -1.96 33.30
CA GLN A 221 -15.10 -1.90 34.03
C GLN A 221 -14.84 -3.18 34.85
N TYR A 222 -15.86 -3.69 35.55
CA TYR A 222 -15.80 -4.99 36.21
C TYR A 222 -15.46 -6.12 35.23
N GLY A 223 -16.00 -6.11 34.01
CA GLY A 223 -15.66 -7.11 33.00
C GLY A 223 -14.17 -7.13 32.66
N PHE A 224 -13.58 -5.96 32.44
CA PHE A 224 -12.15 -5.83 32.16
C PHE A 224 -11.27 -6.26 33.35
N ALA A 225 -11.62 -5.80 34.56
CA ALA A 225 -10.92 -6.15 35.79
C ALA A 225 -11.08 -7.64 36.17
N ALA A 226 -12.25 -8.23 35.94
CA ALA A 226 -12.52 -9.65 36.20
C ALA A 226 -11.70 -10.56 35.30
N ILE A 227 -11.61 -10.24 34.00
CA ILE A 227 -10.72 -10.97 33.08
C ILE A 227 -9.27 -10.88 33.57
N ALA A 228 -8.81 -9.69 33.98
CA ALA A 228 -7.47 -9.54 34.56
C ALA A 228 -7.29 -10.40 35.82
N ALA A 229 -8.28 -10.45 36.71
CA ALA A 229 -8.24 -11.22 37.95
C ALA A 229 -8.27 -12.74 37.72
N ILE A 230 -9.05 -13.25 36.74
CA ILE A 230 -9.16 -14.68 36.44
C ILE A 230 -7.83 -15.29 36.00
N PHE A 231 -7.05 -14.55 35.19
CA PHE A 231 -5.77 -15.05 34.68
C PHE A 231 -4.58 -14.83 35.65
N LEU A 232 -4.75 -13.99 36.68
CA LEU A 232 -3.70 -13.66 37.65
C LEU A 232 -3.12 -14.89 38.38
N PRO A 233 -3.90 -15.88 38.88
CA PRO A 233 -3.35 -17.04 39.58
C PRO A 233 -2.38 -17.86 38.72
N PHE A 234 -2.62 -17.87 37.40
CA PHE A 234 -1.83 -18.62 36.42
C PHE A 234 -0.57 -17.88 35.98
N MET A 235 -0.50 -16.56 36.20
CA MET A 235 0.64 -15.72 35.86
C MET A 235 1.93 -16.22 36.55
N PRO A 236 3.02 -16.47 35.79
CA PRO A 236 4.32 -16.74 36.37
C PRO A 236 4.91 -15.48 36.99
N GLU A 237 5.70 -15.62 38.04
CA GLU A 237 6.42 -14.48 38.63
C GLU A 237 7.63 -14.12 37.77
N SER A 238 8.06 -12.86 37.77
CA SER A 238 9.20 -12.43 36.95
C SER A 238 10.49 -13.24 37.23
N PRO A 239 11.12 -13.87 36.21
CA PRO A 239 12.41 -14.53 36.39
C PRO A 239 13.51 -13.59 36.88
N TRP A 240 13.48 -12.33 36.45
CA TRP A 240 14.43 -11.29 36.87
C TRP A 240 14.32 -10.97 38.36
N TYR A 241 13.09 -10.85 38.87
CA TYR A 241 12.86 -10.67 40.31
C TYR A 241 13.37 -11.85 41.14
N LEU A 242 13.12 -13.07 40.66
CA LEU A 242 13.54 -14.29 41.36
C LEU A 242 15.07 -14.45 41.37
N ALA A 243 15.73 -14.14 40.24
CA ALA A 243 17.20 -14.10 40.15
C ALA A 243 17.80 -13.02 41.07
N MET A 244 17.20 -11.81 41.11
CA MET A 244 17.61 -10.74 42.03
C MET A 244 17.48 -11.11 43.51
N LYS A 245 16.56 -12.01 43.86
CA LYS A 245 16.38 -12.54 45.22
C LYS A 245 17.18 -13.82 45.49
N GLU A 246 18.08 -14.20 44.59
CA GLU A 246 18.91 -15.42 44.68
C GLU A 246 18.06 -16.71 44.79
N LYS A 247 16.86 -16.72 44.19
CA LYS A 247 15.92 -17.87 44.18
C LYS A 247 15.93 -18.60 42.84
N ASP A 248 17.09 -19.14 42.48
CA ASP A 248 17.37 -19.71 41.16
C ASP A 248 16.43 -20.87 40.77
N GLU A 249 16.08 -21.76 41.70
CA GLU A 249 15.13 -22.86 41.41
C GLU A 249 13.73 -22.35 41.02
N GLN A 250 13.28 -21.27 41.67
CA GLN A 250 12.00 -20.66 41.34
C GLN A 250 12.09 -19.88 40.02
N ALA A 251 13.24 -19.25 39.75
CA ALA A 251 13.51 -18.57 38.48
C ALA A 251 13.47 -19.57 37.31
N LEU A 252 14.08 -20.75 37.44
CA LEU A 252 14.02 -21.82 36.44
C LEU A 252 12.59 -22.34 36.23
N LYS A 253 11.80 -22.53 37.30
CA LYS A 253 10.38 -22.90 37.20
C LYS A 253 9.56 -21.83 36.49
N SER A 254 9.88 -20.55 36.68
CA SER A 254 9.22 -19.45 35.97
C SER A 254 9.60 -19.42 34.47
N LEU A 255 10.89 -19.55 34.15
CA LEU A 255 11.40 -19.66 32.78
C LEU A 255 10.76 -20.83 32.02
N ALA A 256 10.58 -21.98 32.68
CA ALA A 256 9.88 -23.13 32.11
C ALA A 256 8.40 -22.84 31.78
N LYS A 257 7.71 -22.03 32.60
CA LYS A 257 6.34 -21.57 32.32
C LYS A 257 6.27 -20.57 31.17
N LEU A 258 7.34 -19.81 30.93
CA LEU A 258 7.47 -18.87 29.80
C LEU A 258 7.87 -19.55 28.49
N GLY A 259 8.36 -20.78 28.55
CA GLY A 259 8.67 -21.61 27.38
C GLY A 259 10.13 -22.05 27.28
N HIS A 260 11.00 -21.63 28.20
CA HIS A 260 12.41 -22.03 28.23
C HIS A 260 12.58 -23.27 29.11
N VAL A 261 12.70 -24.44 28.50
CA VAL A 261 12.72 -25.74 29.19
C VAL A 261 14.14 -26.32 29.21
N GLY A 262 14.53 -26.98 30.30
CA GLY A 262 15.82 -27.68 30.39
C GLY A 262 17.03 -26.73 30.36
N ASP A 263 18.02 -27.06 29.54
CA ASP A 263 19.30 -26.34 29.47
C ASP A 263 19.13 -24.90 28.95
N GLU A 264 18.14 -24.64 28.10
CA GLU A 264 17.81 -23.29 27.63
C GLU A 264 17.44 -22.34 28.78
N GLY A 265 16.74 -22.85 29.80
CA GLY A 265 16.41 -22.08 31.00
C GLY A 265 17.62 -21.74 31.86
N ARG A 266 18.61 -22.64 31.93
CA ARG A 266 19.86 -22.43 32.68
C ARG A 266 20.76 -21.40 32.00
N VAL A 267 20.89 -21.48 30.68
CA VAL A 267 21.58 -20.47 29.86
C VAL A 267 20.94 -19.10 30.07
N ARG A 268 19.60 -19.02 30.03
CA ARG A 268 18.89 -17.75 30.23
C ARG A 268 19.06 -17.18 31.63
N LEU A 269 19.07 -18.02 32.67
CA LEU A 269 19.32 -17.58 34.03
C LEU A 269 20.75 -17.03 34.21
N ALA A 270 21.75 -17.66 33.57
CA ALA A 270 23.13 -17.16 33.58
C ALA A 270 23.26 -15.78 32.91
N VAL A 271 22.58 -15.57 31.77
CA VAL A 271 22.51 -14.25 31.11
C VAL A 271 21.88 -13.20 32.04
N ILE A 272 20.80 -13.55 32.75
CA ILE A 272 20.13 -12.66 33.69
C ILE A 272 21.08 -12.27 34.83
N HIS A 273 21.79 -13.23 35.44
CA HIS A 273 22.76 -12.98 36.52
C HIS A 273 23.91 -12.07 36.07
N GLN A 274 24.51 -12.36 34.91
CA GLN A 274 25.57 -11.51 34.36
C GLN A 274 25.08 -10.08 34.10
N THR A 275 23.86 -9.94 33.57
CA THR A 275 23.27 -8.62 33.33
C THR A 275 22.98 -7.89 34.63
N LEU A 276 22.46 -8.57 35.65
CA LEU A 276 22.20 -7.99 36.97
C LEU A 276 23.50 -7.54 37.65
N GLU A 277 24.57 -8.32 37.55
CA GLU A 277 25.88 -7.97 38.09
C GLU A 277 26.47 -6.75 37.37
N GLN A 278 26.36 -6.69 36.04
CA GLN A 278 26.78 -5.53 35.25
C GLN A 278 25.99 -4.27 35.62
N VAL A 279 24.66 -4.37 35.69
CA VAL A 279 23.78 -3.27 36.10
C VAL A 279 24.12 -2.81 37.52
N SER A 280 24.39 -3.74 38.45
CA SER A 280 24.79 -3.45 39.83
C SER A 280 26.13 -2.70 39.89
N LYS A 281 27.15 -3.16 39.14
CA LYS A 281 28.46 -2.49 39.04
C LYS A 281 28.33 -1.08 38.44
N GLU A 282 27.50 -0.91 37.42
CA GLU A 282 27.28 0.39 36.76
C GLU A 282 26.48 1.36 37.63
N THR A 283 25.49 0.88 38.39
CA THR A 283 24.61 1.72 39.22
C THR A 283 25.06 1.89 40.67
N ALA A 284 26.10 1.16 41.11
CA ALA A 284 26.70 1.31 42.42
C ALA A 284 27.06 2.78 42.73
N GLY A 285 26.57 3.27 43.86
CA GLY A 285 26.79 4.65 44.33
C GLY A 285 26.02 5.76 43.59
N ALA A 286 25.14 5.43 42.62
CA ALA A 286 24.35 6.45 41.93
C ALA A 286 23.22 6.98 42.84
N SER A 287 23.01 8.30 42.89
CA SER A 287 21.96 8.92 43.73
C SER A 287 21.03 9.84 42.94
N TYR A 288 19.81 10.10 43.44
CA TYR A 288 18.91 11.09 42.80
C TYR A 288 19.51 12.50 42.77
N LEU A 289 20.31 12.86 43.78
CA LEU A 289 21.04 14.13 43.84
C LEU A 289 22.06 14.28 42.70
N GLU A 290 22.59 13.18 42.17
CA GLU A 290 23.53 13.19 41.06
C GLU A 290 22.89 13.61 39.73
N CYS A 291 21.58 13.39 39.56
CA CYS A 291 20.80 13.89 38.40
C CYS A 291 20.79 15.42 38.33
N PHE A 292 20.94 16.11 39.47
CA PHE A 292 20.92 17.57 39.58
C PHE A 292 22.31 18.21 39.62
N ARG A 293 23.39 17.41 39.61
CA ARG A 293 24.77 17.94 39.55
C ARG A 293 25.04 18.59 38.19
N LYS A 294 25.84 19.65 38.16
CA LYS A 294 26.13 20.48 36.97
C LYS A 294 26.58 19.68 35.73
N SER A 295 27.23 18.54 35.92
CA SER A 295 27.64 17.63 34.83
C SER A 295 26.46 16.96 34.11
N ASN A 296 25.43 16.54 34.84
CA ASN A 296 24.29 15.79 34.32
C ASN A 296 23.00 16.62 34.21
N LEU A 297 22.93 17.77 34.88
CA LEU A 297 21.72 18.60 34.96
C LEU A 297 21.17 18.99 33.58
N ARG A 298 22.04 19.37 32.64
CA ARG A 298 21.64 19.68 31.25
C ARG A 298 20.94 18.49 30.60
N ARG A 299 21.47 17.29 30.81
CA ARG A 299 20.98 16.04 30.22
C ARG A 299 19.67 15.60 30.86
N THR A 300 19.57 15.72 32.19
CA THR A 300 18.34 15.49 32.96
C THR A 300 17.21 16.41 32.50
N ILE A 301 17.46 17.72 32.35
CA ILE A 301 16.45 18.69 31.90
C ILE A 301 15.96 18.37 30.48
N ILE A 302 16.88 18.09 29.54
CA ILE A 302 16.53 17.75 28.16
C ILE A 302 15.72 16.44 28.08
N SER A 303 16.07 15.45 28.90
CA SER A 303 15.41 14.15 28.96
C SER A 303 13.96 14.28 29.48
N ILE A 304 13.74 15.11 30.50
CA ILE A 304 12.44 15.25 31.17
C ILE A 304 11.50 16.22 30.43
N SER A 305 12.04 17.23 29.74
CA SER A 305 11.22 18.31 29.18
C SER A 305 10.11 17.87 28.22
N PRO A 306 10.27 16.87 27.32
CA PRO A 306 9.18 16.45 26.44
C PRO A 306 7.96 15.88 27.19
N LEU A 307 8.15 15.20 28.32
CA LEU A 307 7.04 14.71 29.15
C LEU A 307 6.28 15.86 29.81
N CYS A 308 6.99 16.85 30.35
CA CYS A 308 6.37 18.04 30.93
C CYS A 308 5.63 18.88 29.89
N ILE A 309 6.20 19.01 28.69
CA ILE A 309 5.61 19.77 27.59
C ILE A 309 4.28 19.16 27.15
N GLN A 310 4.11 17.83 27.21
CA GLN A 310 2.81 17.21 26.94
C GLN A 310 1.73 17.73 27.91
N SER A 311 2.02 17.81 29.20
CA SER A 311 1.09 18.38 30.19
C SER A 311 0.87 19.89 29.98
N LEU A 312 1.87 20.62 29.50
CA LEU A 312 1.78 22.06 29.22
C LEU A 312 1.14 22.40 27.86
N SER A 313 1.02 21.44 26.94
CA SER A 313 0.48 21.66 25.60
C SER A 313 -1.04 21.53 25.53
N GLY A 314 -1.73 21.20 26.63
CA GLY A 314 -3.19 21.17 26.69
C GLY A 314 -3.85 19.80 26.46
N ILE A 315 -3.08 18.70 26.47
CA ILE A 315 -3.63 17.36 26.25
C ILE A 315 -4.65 16.97 27.33
N THR A 316 -4.43 17.35 28.60
CA THR A 316 -5.35 17.05 29.70
C THR A 316 -6.74 17.60 29.45
N PHE A 317 -6.84 18.81 28.88
CA PHE A 317 -8.12 19.40 28.49
C PHE A 317 -8.71 18.67 27.27
N ALA A 318 -7.91 18.49 26.22
CA ALA A 318 -8.35 17.92 24.95
C ALA A 318 -8.69 16.41 25.01
N ALA A 319 -8.20 15.68 26.00
CA ALA A 319 -8.47 14.25 26.19
C ALA A 319 -9.53 13.99 27.28
N SER A 320 -9.38 14.60 28.46
CA SER A 320 -10.21 14.26 29.63
C SER A 320 -11.53 15.02 29.70
N TYR A 321 -11.60 16.24 29.16
CA TYR A 321 -12.76 17.13 29.29
C TYR A 321 -13.46 17.44 27.96
N PHE A 322 -13.04 16.82 26.86
CA PHE A 322 -13.48 17.13 25.50
C PHE A 322 -15.01 17.00 25.30
N THR A 323 -15.60 15.88 25.69
CA THR A 323 -17.04 15.61 25.53
C THR A 323 -17.90 16.59 26.32
N TYR A 324 -17.48 16.90 27.55
CA TYR A 324 -18.16 17.87 28.40
C TYR A 324 -18.08 19.28 27.80
N TYR A 325 -16.89 19.68 27.31
CA TYR A 325 -16.72 20.95 26.62
C TYR A 325 -17.60 21.07 25.36
N MET A 326 -17.76 20.02 24.56
CA MET A 326 -18.64 20.06 23.38
C MET A 326 -20.10 20.35 23.75
N GLN A 327 -20.59 19.78 24.86
CA GLN A 327 -21.93 20.06 25.36
C GLN A 327 -22.06 21.51 25.81
N LEU A 328 -21.07 22.05 26.53
CA LEU A 328 -21.00 23.47 26.88
C LEU A 328 -20.92 24.39 25.65
N ALA A 329 -20.30 23.92 24.56
CA ALA A 329 -20.19 24.65 23.30
C ALA A 329 -21.49 24.66 22.46
N GLY A 330 -22.56 24.01 22.95
CA GLY A 330 -23.90 23.99 22.35
C GLY A 330 -24.21 22.76 21.48
N TYR A 331 -23.41 21.69 21.55
CA TYR A 331 -23.74 20.43 20.89
C TYR A 331 -24.74 19.61 21.70
N SER A 332 -25.57 18.83 21.00
CA SER A 332 -26.43 17.85 21.65
C SER A 332 -25.59 16.79 22.39
N THR A 333 -26.13 16.23 23.47
CA THR A 333 -25.49 15.14 24.23
C THR A 333 -25.15 13.96 23.32
N ALA A 334 -26.08 13.55 22.44
CA ALA A 334 -25.89 12.44 21.52
C ALA A 334 -24.80 12.69 20.47
N ASP A 335 -24.74 13.89 19.90
CA ASP A 335 -23.71 14.23 18.92
C ASP A 335 -22.33 14.34 19.57
N SER A 336 -22.27 14.84 20.81
CA SER A 336 -21.03 14.92 21.59
C SER A 336 -20.41 13.54 21.83
N PHE A 337 -21.22 12.51 22.15
CA PHE A 337 -20.72 11.14 22.31
C PHE A 337 -20.23 10.53 20.99
N LYS A 338 -20.93 10.75 19.88
CA LYS A 338 -20.47 10.30 18.55
C LYS A 338 -19.13 10.94 18.16
N LEU A 339 -18.97 12.24 18.41
CA LEU A 339 -17.73 12.97 18.12
C LEU A 339 -16.57 12.51 19.01
N GLN A 340 -16.84 12.09 20.25
CA GLN A 340 -15.83 11.47 21.11
C GLN A 340 -15.28 10.18 20.49
N ILE A 341 -16.14 9.33 19.90
CA ILE A 341 -15.68 8.13 19.19
C ILE A 341 -14.74 8.50 18.04
N VAL A 342 -15.11 9.51 17.24
CA VAL A 342 -14.26 9.97 16.12
C VAL A 342 -12.91 10.49 16.63
N GLN A 343 -12.90 11.26 17.71
CA GLN A 343 -11.67 11.77 18.33
C GLN A 343 -10.74 10.63 18.81
N GLN A 344 -11.30 9.55 19.36
CA GLN A 344 -10.51 8.38 19.77
C GLN A 344 -10.00 7.56 18.59
N ILE A 345 -10.79 7.39 17.52
CA ILE A 345 -10.32 6.76 16.27
C ILE A 345 -9.17 7.55 15.65
N CYS A 346 -9.30 8.88 15.60
CA CYS A 346 -8.22 9.76 15.15
C CYS A 346 -6.95 9.57 16.00
N SER A 347 -7.08 9.54 17.33
CA SER A 347 -5.94 9.31 18.23
C SER A 347 -5.27 7.95 18.01
N LEU A 348 -6.06 6.89 17.80
CA LEU A 348 -5.58 5.54 17.48
C LEU A 348 -4.78 5.50 16.17
N ILE A 349 -5.33 6.11 15.10
CA ILE A 349 -4.63 6.21 13.81
C ILE A 349 -3.33 7.01 13.96
N GLY A 350 -3.36 8.11 14.71
CA GLY A 350 -2.18 8.92 14.97
C GLY A 350 -1.06 8.14 15.65
N ASN A 351 -1.41 7.36 16.68
CA ASN A 351 -0.48 6.51 17.41
C ASN A 351 0.17 5.46 16.48
N VAL A 352 -0.63 4.75 15.65
CA VAL A 352 -0.09 3.76 14.69
C VAL A 352 0.81 4.41 13.63
N MET A 353 0.47 5.62 13.15
CA MET A 353 1.31 6.35 12.21
C MET A 353 2.67 6.74 12.81
N SER A 354 2.71 7.07 14.10
CA SER A 354 3.93 7.50 14.79
C SER A 354 5.05 6.45 14.71
N TRP A 355 4.69 5.16 14.72
CA TRP A 355 5.65 4.04 14.68
C TRP A 355 6.55 4.09 13.44
N TYR A 356 6.01 4.53 12.30
CA TYR A 356 6.78 4.67 11.06
C TYR A 356 7.50 6.03 10.97
N LEU A 357 6.90 7.07 11.52
CA LEU A 357 7.42 8.45 11.43
C LEU A 357 8.63 8.68 12.32
N ILE A 358 8.67 8.11 13.53
CA ILE A 358 9.78 8.26 14.49
C ILE A 358 11.12 7.84 13.88
N ASP A 359 11.14 6.72 13.16
CA ASP A 359 12.38 6.19 12.56
C ASP A 359 12.74 6.86 11.24
N LYS A 360 11.74 7.33 10.47
CA LYS A 360 11.99 7.94 9.15
C LYS A 360 12.35 9.42 9.23
N VAL A 361 11.70 10.17 10.13
CA VAL A 361 11.83 11.63 10.21
C VAL A 361 12.88 12.02 11.26
N GLY A 362 13.06 11.23 12.32
CA GLY A 362 13.95 11.53 13.45
C GLY A 362 13.20 12.14 14.64
N ARG A 363 13.84 12.15 15.82
CA ARG A 363 13.18 12.49 17.10
C ARG A 363 13.04 14.00 17.28
N ARG A 364 14.09 14.76 16.94
CA ARG A 364 14.10 16.23 17.05
C ARG A 364 13.09 16.91 16.11
N PRO A 365 13.11 16.68 14.77
CA PRO A 365 12.20 17.36 13.85
C PRO A 365 10.74 16.99 14.15
N LEU A 366 10.47 15.73 14.50
CA LEU A 366 9.11 15.28 14.81
C LEU A 366 8.55 15.97 16.07
N THR A 367 9.37 16.16 17.11
CA THR A 367 8.95 16.84 18.35
C THR A 367 8.83 18.36 18.16
N VAL A 368 9.81 19.00 17.51
CA VAL A 368 9.86 20.46 17.36
C VAL A 368 8.81 20.96 16.35
N TYR A 369 8.79 20.39 15.14
CA TYR A 369 7.79 20.79 14.14
C TYR A 369 6.40 20.28 14.53
N GLY A 370 6.33 19.15 15.23
CA GLY A 370 5.10 18.65 15.85
C GLY A 370 4.50 19.68 16.78
N LEU A 371 5.27 20.16 17.76
CA LEU A 371 4.84 21.19 18.70
C LEU A 371 4.51 22.52 18.01
N ALA A 372 5.30 22.95 17.03
CA ALA A 372 5.03 24.18 16.30
C ALA A 372 3.64 24.17 15.63
N PHE A 373 3.26 23.05 15.02
CA PHE A 373 1.94 22.89 14.42
C PHE A 373 0.83 22.82 15.48
N LEU A 374 1.04 22.14 16.61
CA LEU A 374 0.09 22.16 17.72
C LEU A 374 -0.13 23.57 18.27
N THR A 375 0.94 24.35 18.41
CA THR A 375 0.86 25.75 18.86
C THR A 375 0.00 26.58 17.92
N VAL A 376 0.17 26.43 16.60
CA VAL A 376 -0.67 27.12 15.61
C VAL A 376 -2.14 26.71 15.76
N ILE A 377 -2.42 25.41 15.91
CA ILE A 377 -3.79 24.92 16.13
C ILE A 377 -4.40 25.54 17.39
N LEU A 378 -3.66 25.55 18.51
CA LEU A 378 -4.14 26.09 19.79
C LEU A 378 -4.44 27.59 19.70
N LEU A 379 -3.56 28.38 19.05
CA LEU A 379 -3.77 29.82 18.87
C LEU A 379 -4.98 30.12 17.95
N ILE A 380 -5.15 29.37 16.86
CA ILE A 380 -6.32 29.51 15.99
C ILE A 380 -7.60 29.11 16.73
N THR A 381 -7.55 28.02 17.51
CA THR A 381 -8.69 27.57 18.32
C THR A 381 -9.10 28.63 19.34
N GLY A 382 -8.14 29.25 20.03
CA GLY A 382 -8.40 30.37 20.94
C GLY A 382 -9.01 31.57 20.21
N GLY A 383 -8.50 31.92 19.02
CA GLY A 383 -9.02 33.03 18.21
C GLY A 383 -10.45 32.80 17.71
N LEU A 384 -10.77 31.60 17.26
CA LEU A 384 -12.13 31.21 16.86
C LEU A 384 -13.10 31.20 18.06
N ALA A 385 -12.61 31.05 19.29
CA ALA A 385 -13.45 31.09 20.49
C ALA A 385 -13.83 32.52 20.94
N LEU A 386 -13.30 33.57 20.31
CA LEU A 386 -13.62 34.98 20.66
C LEU A 386 -15.06 35.39 20.31
N PRO A 387 -15.58 35.11 19.09
CA PRO A 387 -16.92 35.57 18.69
C PRO A 387 -18.08 34.84 19.37
N GLY A 388 -17.84 33.66 19.95
CA GLY A 388 -18.85 32.91 20.72
C GLY A 388 -20.07 32.40 19.94
N THR A 389 -20.05 32.40 18.61
CA THR A 389 -21.18 31.93 17.78
C THR A 389 -21.07 30.44 17.45
N LEU A 390 -22.21 29.78 17.21
CA LEU A 390 -22.29 28.33 16.97
C LEU A 390 -21.39 27.87 15.81
N SER A 391 -21.33 28.62 14.71
CA SER A 391 -20.47 28.29 13.55
C SER A 391 -18.98 28.28 13.88
N PHE A 392 -18.53 29.20 14.74
CA PHE A 392 -17.14 29.28 15.18
C PHE A 392 -16.82 28.20 16.23
N ASN A 393 -17.77 27.85 17.11
CA ASN A 393 -17.66 26.70 18.03
C ASN A 393 -17.53 25.36 17.28
N ARG A 394 -18.12 25.23 16.09
CA ARG A 394 -17.87 24.05 15.23
C ARG A 394 -16.42 23.99 14.75
N GLY A 395 -15.84 25.14 14.42
CA GLY A 395 -14.44 25.27 14.04
C GLY A 395 -13.47 24.90 15.19
N THR A 396 -13.76 25.34 16.42
CA THR A 396 -12.92 25.00 17.59
C THR A 396 -12.90 23.52 17.88
N VAL A 397 -14.05 22.84 17.82
CA VAL A 397 -14.15 21.38 18.02
C VAL A 397 -13.37 20.61 16.95
N ALA A 398 -13.50 20.98 15.68
CA ALA A 398 -12.75 20.34 14.59
C ALA A 398 -11.23 20.47 14.77
N LEU A 399 -10.76 21.65 15.20
CA LEU A 399 -9.35 21.89 15.47
C LEU A 399 -8.84 21.12 16.68
N LEU A 400 -9.63 20.97 17.75
CA LEU A 400 -9.28 20.14 18.91
C LEU A 400 -9.19 18.64 18.56
N MET A 401 -10.01 18.16 17.63
CA MET A 401 -9.89 16.78 17.11
C MET A 401 -8.60 16.61 16.30
N MET A 402 -8.28 17.58 15.44
CA MET A 402 -7.02 17.61 14.69
C MET A 402 -5.80 17.69 15.62
N TYR A 403 -5.90 18.46 16.70
CA TYR A 403 -4.90 18.54 17.77
C TYR A 403 -4.63 17.14 18.35
N CYS A 404 -5.67 16.39 18.74
CA CYS A 404 -5.51 15.06 19.33
C CYS A 404 -4.81 14.08 18.39
N TRP A 405 -5.19 14.09 17.11
CA TRP A 405 -4.52 13.27 16.09
C TRP A 405 -3.05 13.64 15.96
N TRP A 406 -2.75 14.91 15.73
CA TRP A 406 -1.39 15.37 15.48
C TRP A 406 -0.48 15.20 16.71
N TYR A 407 -1.02 15.40 17.91
CA TYR A 407 -0.33 15.14 19.17
C TYR A 407 0.13 13.68 19.26
N ASN A 408 -0.75 12.72 18.96
CA ASN A 408 -0.40 11.28 18.98
C ASN A 408 0.60 10.89 17.88
N VAL A 409 0.57 11.57 16.72
CA VAL A 409 1.56 11.36 15.64
C VAL A 409 2.95 11.85 16.03
N THR A 410 3.04 12.88 16.88
CA THR A 410 4.28 13.63 17.15
C THR A 410 4.75 13.49 18.60
N ILE A 411 4.45 14.46 19.46
CA ILE A 411 4.99 14.58 20.82
C ILE A 411 4.59 13.40 21.70
N GLY A 412 3.35 12.91 21.56
CA GLY A 412 2.84 11.79 22.33
C GLY A 412 3.69 10.52 22.18
N ALA A 413 4.29 10.34 21.00
CA ALA A 413 5.14 9.19 20.71
C ALA A 413 6.63 9.46 20.98
N THR A 414 7.14 10.65 20.68
CA THR A 414 8.58 10.94 20.83
C THR A 414 9.01 11.16 22.28
N ALA A 415 8.13 11.63 23.15
CA ALA A 415 8.53 12.05 24.50
C ALA A 415 9.12 10.91 25.36
N TYR A 416 8.52 9.71 25.31
CA TYR A 416 9.05 8.54 26.00
C TYR A 416 10.37 8.05 25.42
N THR A 417 10.53 8.13 24.09
CA THR A 417 11.79 7.74 23.42
C THR A 417 12.94 8.66 23.80
N ILE A 418 12.71 9.98 23.81
CA ILE A 418 13.73 10.97 24.17
C ILE A 418 14.12 10.84 25.64
N LEU A 419 13.14 10.60 26.52
CA LEU A 419 13.40 10.35 27.95
C LEU A 419 14.39 9.20 28.14
N ALA A 420 14.18 8.08 27.43
CA ALA A 420 15.06 6.92 27.50
C ALA A 420 16.43 7.16 26.83
N GLU A 421 16.45 7.70 25.61
CA GLU A 421 17.65 7.87 24.78
C GLU A 421 18.61 8.94 25.33
N VAL A 422 18.09 10.04 25.86
CA VAL A 422 18.92 11.16 26.36
C VAL A 422 19.44 10.91 27.77
N SER A 423 18.93 9.94 28.54
CA SER A 423 19.45 9.68 29.89
C SER A 423 20.82 8.97 29.87
N THR A 424 21.72 9.25 30.85
CA THR A 424 22.97 8.48 31.00
C THR A 424 22.65 7.05 31.40
N SER A 425 23.41 6.07 30.92
CA SER A 425 23.24 4.65 31.30
C SER A 425 23.14 4.47 32.83
N ARG A 426 24.07 5.09 33.57
CA ARG A 426 24.15 5.05 35.04
C ARG A 426 22.98 5.71 35.79
N LEU A 427 22.38 6.77 35.26
CA LEU A 427 21.27 7.49 35.94
C LEU A 427 19.90 7.28 35.30
N ARG A 428 19.81 6.48 34.23
CA ARG A 428 18.63 6.28 33.38
C ARG A 428 17.35 6.05 34.17
N ILE A 429 17.33 5.05 35.03
CA ILE A 429 16.16 4.67 35.82
C ILE A 429 15.69 5.85 36.69
N LYS A 430 16.63 6.57 37.32
CA LYS A 430 16.34 7.72 38.19
C LYS A 430 15.82 8.92 37.40
N THR A 431 16.40 9.21 36.25
CA THR A 431 15.95 10.29 35.35
C THR A 431 14.55 10.01 34.79
N ILE A 432 14.28 8.77 34.35
CA ILE A 432 12.95 8.35 33.88
C ILE A 432 11.92 8.51 34.99
N ALA A 433 12.21 8.01 36.21
CA ALA A 433 11.32 8.13 37.36
C ALA A 433 11.02 9.60 37.70
N LEU A 434 12.03 10.46 37.70
CA LEU A 434 11.85 11.91 37.94
C LEU A 434 10.98 12.56 36.86
N GLY A 435 11.16 12.18 35.59
CA GLY A 435 10.38 12.71 34.48
C GLY A 435 8.90 12.34 34.54
N LEU A 436 8.60 11.07 34.83
CA LEU A 436 7.22 10.59 35.00
C LEU A 436 6.56 11.21 36.24
N ALA A 437 7.29 11.34 37.35
CA ALA A 437 6.79 11.98 38.56
C ALA A 437 6.42 13.45 38.31
N LEU A 438 7.30 14.21 37.64
CA LEU A 438 7.04 15.62 37.32
C LEU A 438 5.89 15.78 36.33
N GLN A 439 5.78 14.91 35.32
CA GLN A 439 4.63 14.89 34.41
C GLN A 439 3.33 14.65 35.17
N ASN A 440 3.28 13.62 36.01
CA ASN A 440 2.08 13.29 36.77
C ASN A 440 1.70 14.40 37.77
N ALA A 441 2.68 15.07 38.38
CA ALA A 441 2.44 16.24 39.23
C ALA A 441 1.81 17.40 38.44
N LEU A 442 2.33 17.73 37.26
CA LEU A 442 1.77 18.76 36.38
C LEU A 442 0.37 18.40 35.89
N THR A 443 0.16 17.13 35.54
CA THR A 443 -1.16 16.64 35.14
C THR A 443 -2.14 16.70 36.32
N THR A 444 -1.72 16.35 37.53
CA THR A 444 -2.54 16.50 38.75
C THR A 444 -2.96 17.95 38.95
N MET A 445 -2.01 18.88 38.88
CA MET A 445 -2.29 20.33 38.95
C MET A 445 -3.35 20.74 37.92
N TRP A 446 -3.20 20.35 36.65
CA TRP A 446 -4.19 20.69 35.62
C TRP A 446 -5.57 20.09 35.89
N ASN A 447 -5.68 18.86 36.39
CA ASN A 447 -7.00 18.28 36.69
C ASN A 447 -7.73 18.99 37.85
N PHE A 448 -6.98 19.61 38.78
CA PHE A 448 -7.58 20.47 39.79
C PHE A 448 -7.94 21.87 39.27
N VAL A 449 -7.14 22.44 38.36
CA VAL A 449 -7.31 23.81 37.88
C VAL A 449 -8.33 23.92 36.74
N LEU A 450 -8.35 22.96 35.81
CA LEU A 450 -9.12 23.02 34.58
C LEU A 450 -10.63 23.23 34.77
N PRO A 451 -11.32 22.53 35.70
CA PRO A 451 -12.74 22.76 35.94
C PRO A 451 -13.08 24.19 36.34
N TYR A 452 -12.20 24.90 37.06
CA TYR A 452 -12.41 26.32 37.39
C TYR A 452 -12.28 27.26 36.19
N LEU A 453 -11.52 26.84 35.17
CA LEU A 453 -11.25 27.66 33.99
C LEU A 453 -12.37 27.61 32.95
N PHE A 454 -12.93 26.43 32.65
CA PHE A 454 -13.87 26.27 31.54
C PHE A 454 -15.35 26.21 31.94
N ASN A 455 -15.69 25.99 33.23
CA ASN A 455 -17.10 25.89 33.62
C ASN A 455 -17.80 27.26 33.61
N PRO A 456 -19.11 27.31 33.22
CA PRO A 456 -19.87 28.55 33.13
C PRO A 456 -20.04 29.31 34.45
N ASP A 457 -20.14 28.62 35.57
CA ASP A 457 -20.34 29.17 36.93
C ASP A 457 -19.08 29.76 37.56
N GLN A 458 -17.93 29.66 36.88
CA GLN A 458 -16.62 30.14 37.35
C GLN A 458 -16.02 31.16 36.35
N LEU A 459 -14.88 30.84 35.73
CA LEU A 459 -14.17 31.76 34.82
C LEU A 459 -14.70 31.70 33.37
N ASN A 460 -15.48 30.67 33.03
CA ASN A 460 -16.16 30.49 31.74
C ASN A 460 -15.31 30.78 30.50
N LEU A 461 -14.05 30.34 30.49
CA LEU A 461 -13.13 30.57 29.36
C LEU A 461 -13.48 29.72 28.13
N GLY A 462 -14.21 28.61 28.29
CA GLY A 462 -14.51 27.68 27.20
C GLY A 462 -13.25 27.31 26.38
N ALA A 463 -13.32 27.46 25.04
CA ALA A 463 -12.16 27.22 24.17
C ALA A 463 -11.08 28.33 24.19
N LYS A 464 -11.34 29.49 24.81
CA LYS A 464 -10.31 30.54 24.98
C LYS A 464 -9.14 30.06 25.83
N LEU A 465 -9.35 29.00 26.63
CA LEU A 465 -8.32 28.23 27.32
C LEU A 465 -7.17 27.79 26.39
N ALA A 466 -7.45 27.59 25.10
CA ALA A 466 -6.42 27.25 24.11
C ALA A 466 -5.35 28.35 23.96
N PHE A 467 -5.62 29.62 24.32
CA PHE A 467 -4.58 30.66 24.39
C PHE A 467 -3.58 30.44 25.51
N ILE A 468 -4.02 29.95 26.68
CA ILE A 468 -3.13 29.64 27.80
C ILE A 468 -2.16 28.52 27.38
N PHE A 469 -2.70 27.44 26.81
CA PHE A 469 -1.88 26.34 26.30
C PHE A 469 -1.02 26.74 25.10
N GLY A 470 -1.54 27.58 24.19
CA GLY A 470 -0.78 28.12 23.07
C GLY A 470 0.41 28.95 23.54
N GLY A 471 0.23 29.81 24.55
CA GLY A 471 1.32 30.59 25.16
C GLY A 471 2.39 29.71 25.81
N LEU A 472 1.97 28.74 26.62
CA LEU A 472 2.89 27.76 27.23
C LEU A 472 3.60 26.90 26.18
N ALA A 473 2.93 26.55 25.09
CA ALA A 473 3.50 25.81 23.97
C ALA A 473 4.54 26.63 23.19
N VAL A 474 4.38 27.96 23.06
CA VAL A 474 5.42 28.85 22.50
C VAL A 474 6.68 28.83 23.35
N ILE A 475 6.56 28.98 24.67
CA ILE A 475 7.71 28.91 25.59
C ILE A 475 8.40 27.55 25.50
N SER A 476 7.60 26.48 25.47
CA SER A 476 8.07 25.10 25.31
C SER A 476 8.79 24.90 23.97
N LEU A 477 8.28 25.48 22.88
CA LEU A 477 8.88 25.41 21.55
C LEU A 477 10.25 26.11 21.52
N VAL A 478 10.37 27.28 22.14
CA VAL A 478 11.65 27.98 22.27
C VAL A 478 12.65 27.10 23.03
N HIS A 479 12.24 26.50 24.15
CA HIS A 479 13.10 25.58 24.90
C HIS A 479 13.58 24.39 24.06
N LEU A 480 12.68 23.69 23.36
CA LEU A 480 13.03 22.54 22.53
C LEU A 480 13.90 22.94 21.34
N TRP A 481 13.65 24.10 20.73
CA TRP A 481 14.43 24.59 19.59
C TRP A 481 15.91 24.70 19.93
N TYR A 482 16.25 25.24 21.10
CA TYR A 482 17.64 25.39 21.54
C TYR A 482 18.24 24.13 22.16
N ASN A 483 17.47 23.38 22.96
CA ASN A 483 18.05 22.37 23.85
C ASN A 483 17.88 20.91 23.38
N LEU A 484 16.90 20.58 22.53
CA LEU A 484 16.59 19.19 22.18
C LEU A 484 17.56 18.63 21.11
N PRO A 485 18.43 17.66 21.38
CA PRO A 485 19.32 17.08 20.36
C PRO A 485 18.58 16.11 19.42
N GLU A 486 19.19 15.81 18.28
CA GLU A 486 18.79 14.66 17.46
C GLU A 486 19.50 13.41 17.95
N THR A 487 18.73 12.40 18.34
CA THR A 487 19.21 11.11 18.88
C THR A 487 19.03 9.94 17.92
N ALA A 488 18.31 10.14 16.79
CA ALA A 488 18.04 9.07 15.84
C ALA A 488 19.32 8.45 15.26
N GLY A 489 19.41 7.12 15.34
CA GLY A 489 20.51 6.36 14.76
C GLY A 489 21.86 6.49 15.47
N ARG A 490 21.87 6.99 16.71
CA ARG A 490 23.07 7.13 17.54
C ARG A 490 23.13 6.10 18.66
N THR A 491 24.31 5.59 18.97
CA THR A 491 24.51 4.70 20.12
C THR A 491 24.55 5.49 21.43
N TYR A 492 24.35 4.82 22.57
CA TYR A 492 24.44 5.47 23.87
C TYR A 492 25.84 6.05 24.14
N GLU A 493 26.88 5.36 23.70
CA GLU A 493 28.28 5.79 23.83
C GLU A 493 28.56 7.04 23.00
N GLU A 494 28.04 7.11 21.77
CA GLU A 494 28.14 8.30 20.92
C GLU A 494 27.45 9.51 21.56
N LEU A 495 26.26 9.31 22.14
CA LEU A 495 25.54 10.36 22.84
C LEU A 495 26.32 10.82 24.08
N ASP A 496 26.88 9.90 24.85
CA ASP A 496 27.70 10.19 26.03
C ASP A 496 28.92 11.05 25.65
N GLU A 497 29.64 10.69 24.58
CA GLU A 497 30.76 11.46 24.04
C GLU A 497 30.34 12.90 23.69
N MET A 498 29.24 13.06 22.94
CA MET A 498 28.75 14.37 22.51
C MET A 498 28.31 15.25 23.69
N PHE A 499 27.70 14.67 24.72
CA PHE A 499 27.34 15.38 25.95
C PHE A 499 28.58 15.78 26.77
N MET A 500 29.58 14.89 26.87
CA MET A 500 30.86 15.18 27.55
C MET A 500 31.65 16.28 26.83
N LYS A 501 31.70 16.25 25.50
CA LYS A 501 32.32 17.29 24.65
C LYS A 501 31.48 18.56 24.51
N LYS A 502 30.32 18.63 25.20
CA LYS A 502 29.41 19.79 25.25
C LYS A 502 28.96 20.30 23.87
N VAL A 503 28.79 19.41 22.90
CA VAL A 503 28.35 19.77 21.55
C VAL A 503 27.00 20.52 21.62
N PRO A 504 26.78 21.59 20.82
CA PRO A 504 25.47 22.22 20.72
C PRO A 504 24.42 21.24 20.21
N ALA A 505 23.24 21.18 20.84
CA ALA A 505 22.19 20.19 20.54
C ALA A 505 21.78 20.17 19.05
N ARG A 506 21.86 21.31 18.37
CA ARG A 506 21.54 21.46 16.93
C ARG A 506 22.55 20.80 15.99
N LYS A 507 23.79 20.58 16.44
CA LYS A 507 24.87 20.01 15.62
C LYS A 507 25.05 18.50 15.81
N PHE A 508 24.25 17.87 16.67
CA PHE A 508 24.35 16.42 16.95
C PHE A 508 24.19 15.55 15.69
N LYS A 509 23.35 15.98 14.74
CA LYS A 509 23.16 15.25 13.47
C LYS A 509 24.41 15.25 12.59
N GLU A 510 25.16 16.36 12.57
CA GLU A 510 26.33 16.56 11.71
C GLU A 510 27.65 16.18 12.39
N TYR A 511 27.64 15.94 13.71
CA TYR A 511 28.83 15.62 14.49
C TYR A 511 29.27 14.16 14.27
N THR A 512 30.56 13.96 14.02
CA THR A 512 31.18 12.64 13.87
C THR A 512 31.97 12.30 15.14
N THR A 513 31.61 11.20 15.79
CA THR A 513 32.18 10.71 17.05
C THR A 513 33.49 9.95 16.84
N GLU A 514 34.35 9.96 17.84
CA GLU A 514 35.63 9.22 17.81
C GLU A 514 35.43 7.71 17.94
N VAL A 515 34.32 7.28 18.56
CA VAL A 515 33.89 5.87 18.66
C VAL A 515 33.73 5.21 17.26
N THR A 516 33.49 6.00 16.21
CA THR A 516 33.36 5.52 14.82
C THR A 516 34.68 5.25 14.09
N ARG A 517 35.86 5.51 14.69
CA ARG A 517 37.16 5.22 14.05
C ARG A 517 37.52 3.75 14.23
N PRO A 518 37.58 2.93 13.16
CA PRO A 518 38.23 1.62 13.28
C PRO A 518 39.70 1.82 13.64
N PRO A 519 40.29 0.95 14.48
CA PRO A 519 41.71 1.05 14.83
C PRO A 519 42.56 0.91 13.56
N LEU A 520 43.48 1.86 13.37
CA LEU A 520 44.52 1.82 12.35
C LEU A 520 45.46 0.65 12.66
N THR A 521 45.27 -0.48 11.97
CA THR A 521 46.30 -1.51 11.89
C THR A 521 46.35 -2.10 10.49
N GLU A 522 47.52 -1.98 9.89
CA GLU A 522 47.93 -2.64 8.65
C GLU A 522 47.79 -4.16 8.80
N THR A 523 47.16 -4.83 7.84
CA THR A 523 47.66 -6.13 7.36
C THR A 523 47.05 -6.50 6.00
N HIS A 524 47.97 -6.89 5.14
CA HIS A 524 47.83 -7.31 3.76
C HIS A 524 47.01 -8.60 3.54
N LEU A 525 46.47 -8.70 2.32
CA LEU A 525 46.43 -9.91 1.46
C LEU A 525 45.99 -11.23 2.11
N LEU A 526 44.74 -11.64 1.85
CA LEU A 526 44.46 -13.01 1.40
C LEU A 526 43.37 -13.03 0.31
N LEU A 527 43.76 -13.64 -0.79
CA LEU A 527 43.01 -13.92 -2.02
C LEU A 527 41.88 -14.94 -1.79
N SER A 528 40.87 -14.84 -2.66
CA SER A 528 40.09 -15.90 -3.29
C SER A 528 39.83 -17.22 -2.54
N SER A 529 38.55 -17.58 -2.38
CA SER A 529 38.09 -18.92 -2.76
C SER A 529 36.57 -18.95 -2.98
N SER A 530 36.24 -19.65 -4.06
CA SER A 530 34.93 -19.99 -4.60
C SER A 530 34.21 -21.12 -3.83
N GLN A 531 32.92 -21.30 -4.14
CA GLN A 531 32.07 -22.49 -3.90
C GLN A 531 31.45 -22.58 -2.48
N ARG A 532 30.21 -23.04 -2.24
CA ARG A 532 29.23 -23.79 -3.04
C ARG A 532 27.85 -23.69 -2.33
N TYR A 533 26.77 -23.67 -3.11
CA TYR A 533 25.42 -24.11 -2.68
C TYR A 533 25.41 -25.64 -2.47
N ARG A 534 24.68 -26.14 -1.45
CA ARG A 534 23.72 -27.29 -1.54
C ARG A 534 23.24 -27.81 -0.16
N GLY A 535 21.96 -28.21 -0.14
CA GLY A 535 21.29 -29.04 0.89
C GLY A 535 20.57 -28.20 1.96
N LEU A 536 19.27 -28.29 2.24
CA LEU A 536 18.41 -29.47 2.30
C LEU A 536 17.05 -29.24 1.61
N THR A 537 16.76 -30.10 0.64
CA THR A 537 15.42 -30.54 0.25
C THR A 537 15.04 -31.73 1.14
N SER A 538 13.98 -31.60 1.95
CA SER A 538 12.99 -32.64 2.27
C SER A 538 12.21 -32.25 3.53
N VAL A 539 10.90 -32.06 3.39
CA VAL A 539 9.97 -32.24 4.51
C VAL A 539 8.82 -33.09 3.98
N HIS A 540 8.83 -34.36 4.39
CA HIS A 540 7.67 -35.25 4.28
C HIS A 540 6.54 -34.74 5.18
N PRO A 541 5.27 -34.76 4.73
CA PRO A 541 4.13 -34.53 5.61
C PRO A 541 3.68 -35.86 6.24
N ILE A 542 3.64 -35.92 7.59
CA ILE A 542 3.10 -37.06 8.34
C ILE A 542 1.98 -36.56 9.28
N TRP A 543 0.72 -36.88 8.89
CA TRP A 543 -0.46 -37.20 9.73
C TRP A 543 -1.33 -36.07 10.35
N PRO A 544 -2.63 -36.32 10.70
CA PRO A 544 -3.77 -35.93 9.85
C PRO A 544 -4.93 -35.23 10.59
N SER A 545 -5.98 -34.91 9.82
CA SER A 545 -7.39 -34.82 10.20
C SER A 545 -7.82 -33.81 11.27
N LEU A 546 -8.32 -32.66 10.79
CA LEU A 546 -9.49 -31.96 11.36
C LEU A 546 -10.24 -31.27 10.21
N ARG A 547 -11.20 -32.00 9.63
CA ARG A 547 -12.17 -31.47 8.67
C ARG A 547 -13.25 -30.73 9.45
N PHE A 548 -13.40 -29.42 9.22
CA PHE A 548 -14.69 -28.75 9.35
C PHE A 548 -14.89 -27.77 8.18
N ILE A 549 -15.87 -28.15 7.35
CA ILE A 549 -16.69 -27.37 6.41
C ILE A 549 -15.92 -26.55 5.34
N VAL A 550 -15.60 -27.23 4.24
CA VAL A 550 -15.47 -26.62 2.91
C VAL A 550 -16.67 -27.09 2.09
N TRP A 551 -17.51 -26.15 1.67
CA TRP A 551 -18.60 -26.39 0.74
C TRP A 551 -18.02 -26.65 -0.68
N CYS A 552 -18.41 -27.79 -1.25
CA CYS A 552 -18.27 -28.26 -2.64
C CYS A 552 -17.00 -27.88 -3.44
N ILE A 553 -16.03 -28.80 -3.45
CA ILE A 553 -15.08 -28.95 -4.56
C ILE A 553 -15.71 -29.92 -5.56
N SER A 554 -16.18 -29.41 -6.69
CA SER A 554 -16.47 -30.26 -7.85
C SER A 554 -15.14 -30.66 -8.51
N PRO A 555 -14.93 -31.92 -8.90
CA PRO A 555 -13.81 -32.27 -9.76
C PRO A 555 -13.93 -31.49 -11.08
N THR A 556 -12.79 -31.05 -11.61
CA THR A 556 -12.70 -30.47 -12.95
C THR A 556 -13.25 -31.50 -13.94
N ASN A 557 -14.50 -31.30 -14.38
CA ASN A 557 -15.09 -32.08 -15.48
C ASN A 557 -14.23 -31.84 -16.72
N LYS A 558 -13.23 -32.70 -16.96
CA LYS A 558 -12.66 -32.87 -18.28
C LYS A 558 -13.78 -33.39 -19.17
N MET A 559 -14.02 -32.74 -20.31
CA MET A 559 -14.87 -33.33 -21.33
C MET A 559 -14.29 -34.69 -21.72
N ASP A 560 -15.14 -35.72 -21.81
CA ASP A 560 -14.76 -37.01 -22.37
C ASP A 560 -14.22 -36.79 -23.80
N LYS A 561 -13.06 -37.38 -24.10
CA LYS A 561 -12.38 -37.18 -25.39
C LYS A 561 -13.21 -37.60 -26.60
N ASP A 562 -14.20 -38.47 -26.40
CA ASP A 562 -15.06 -38.98 -27.46
C ASP A 562 -16.22 -38.03 -27.84
N ASN A 563 -16.37 -36.88 -27.13
CA ASN A 563 -17.44 -35.90 -27.36
C ASN A 563 -16.96 -34.43 -27.33
N ALA A 564 -15.69 -34.18 -27.67
CA ALA A 564 -15.10 -32.83 -27.64
C ALA A 564 -15.68 -31.92 -28.73
N SER A 565 -16.25 -30.77 -28.34
CA SER A 565 -16.77 -29.79 -29.30
C SER A 565 -15.64 -29.18 -30.13
N THR A 566 -15.87 -29.07 -31.43
CA THR A 566 -14.92 -28.52 -32.41
C THR A 566 -14.88 -26.99 -32.35
N VAL A 567 -13.68 -26.40 -32.37
CA VAL A 567 -13.50 -24.94 -32.26
C VAL A 567 -12.58 -24.41 -33.34
N ALA A 568 -13.02 -23.38 -34.08
CA ALA A 568 -12.14 -22.63 -34.98
C ALA A 568 -11.55 -21.40 -34.29
N VAL A 569 -10.23 -21.26 -34.31
CA VAL A 569 -9.52 -20.04 -33.86
C VAL A 569 -8.99 -19.30 -35.09
N ILE A 570 -9.32 -18.03 -35.25
CA ILE A 570 -8.97 -17.26 -36.46
C ILE A 570 -7.82 -16.30 -36.14
N GLY A 571 -6.62 -16.58 -36.67
CA GLY A 571 -5.40 -15.80 -36.51
C GLY A 571 -4.44 -16.35 -35.46
N ALA A 572 -3.14 -16.46 -35.79
CA ALA A 572 -2.02 -16.97 -34.99
C ALA A 572 -1.16 -15.84 -34.39
N GLY A 573 -1.78 -14.73 -34.02
CA GLY A 573 -1.13 -13.72 -33.17
C GLY A 573 -1.05 -14.17 -31.70
N SER A 574 -0.60 -13.27 -30.83
CA SER A 574 -0.54 -13.49 -29.37
C SER A 574 -1.82 -14.08 -28.76
N THR A 575 -2.97 -13.49 -29.11
CA THR A 575 -4.29 -13.92 -28.63
C THR A 575 -4.68 -15.28 -29.18
N GLY A 576 -4.35 -15.57 -30.43
CA GLY A 576 -4.69 -16.83 -31.09
C GLY A 576 -3.89 -18.02 -30.54
N LEU A 577 -2.58 -17.84 -30.37
CA LEU A 577 -1.71 -18.88 -29.79
C LEU A 577 -2.13 -19.21 -28.36
N SER A 578 -2.40 -18.18 -27.55
CA SER A 578 -2.92 -18.33 -26.20
C SER A 578 -4.28 -19.05 -26.15
N MET A 579 -5.20 -18.67 -27.04
CA MET A 579 -6.54 -19.26 -27.12
C MET A 579 -6.47 -20.73 -27.55
N LEU A 580 -5.72 -21.04 -28.61
CA LEU A 580 -5.51 -22.40 -29.10
C LEU A 580 -4.95 -23.29 -27.98
N LYS A 581 -3.87 -22.84 -27.34
CA LYS A 581 -3.22 -23.54 -26.23
C LYS A 581 -4.20 -23.81 -25.09
N THR A 582 -4.95 -22.79 -24.66
CA THR A 582 -5.93 -22.90 -23.57
C THR A 582 -7.05 -23.90 -23.92
N LEU A 583 -7.64 -23.80 -25.11
CA LEU A 583 -8.71 -24.69 -25.55
C LEU A 583 -8.26 -26.15 -25.60
N ARG A 584 -7.06 -26.42 -26.14
CA ARG A 584 -6.50 -27.78 -26.20
C ARG A 584 -6.21 -28.34 -24.80
N GLU A 585 -5.64 -27.54 -23.90
CA GLU A 585 -5.42 -27.94 -22.50
C GLU A 585 -6.73 -28.28 -21.77
N ASP A 586 -7.80 -27.59 -22.12
CA ASP A 586 -9.12 -27.72 -21.51
C ASP A 586 -10.02 -28.78 -22.16
N GLY A 587 -9.53 -29.45 -23.22
CA GLY A 587 -10.16 -30.62 -23.83
C GLY A 587 -10.98 -30.37 -25.10
N PHE A 588 -10.95 -29.15 -25.67
CA PHE A 588 -11.63 -28.84 -26.92
C PHE A 588 -10.84 -29.34 -28.14
N ASP A 589 -11.55 -29.74 -29.21
CA ASP A 589 -10.92 -30.01 -30.50
C ASP A 589 -10.74 -28.71 -31.30
N ALA A 590 -9.74 -27.92 -30.90
CA ALA A 590 -9.45 -26.63 -31.50
C ALA A 590 -8.50 -26.71 -32.69
N THR A 591 -8.86 -26.06 -33.80
CA THR A 591 -8.02 -25.83 -34.99
C THR A 591 -7.88 -24.33 -35.23
N LEU A 592 -6.65 -23.87 -35.47
CA LEU A 592 -6.36 -22.47 -35.76
C LEU A 592 -6.10 -22.26 -37.25
N PHE A 593 -6.68 -21.21 -37.83
CA PHE A 593 -6.46 -20.80 -39.21
C PHE A 593 -5.67 -19.49 -39.26
N GLU A 594 -4.54 -19.50 -39.98
CA GLU A 594 -3.67 -18.32 -40.14
C GLU A 594 -3.45 -18.03 -41.63
N ARG A 595 -3.59 -16.75 -42.01
CA ARG A 595 -3.42 -16.30 -43.39
C ARG A 595 -1.96 -16.24 -43.81
N ARG A 596 -1.05 -16.02 -42.86
CA ARG A 596 0.40 -16.03 -43.04
C ARG A 596 0.93 -17.47 -43.12
N SER A 597 2.19 -17.60 -43.52
CA SER A 597 2.93 -18.87 -43.54
C SER A 597 3.55 -19.24 -42.19
N ARG A 598 3.50 -18.33 -41.20
CA ARG A 598 4.10 -18.48 -39.88
C ARG A 598 3.27 -17.80 -38.79
N VAL A 599 3.57 -18.12 -37.53
CA VAL A 599 2.92 -17.54 -36.34
C VAL A 599 3.49 -16.14 -36.04
N GLY A 600 2.81 -15.36 -35.20
CA GLY A 600 3.30 -14.06 -34.71
C GLY A 600 2.40 -12.87 -35.06
N GLY A 601 1.48 -13.03 -36.01
CA GLY A 601 0.48 -12.01 -36.36
C GLY A 601 1.11 -10.67 -36.76
N LEU A 602 0.82 -9.60 -36.00
CA LEU A 602 1.38 -8.26 -36.24
C LEU A 602 2.92 -8.23 -36.17
N TRP A 603 3.51 -9.05 -35.30
CA TRP A 603 4.94 -9.07 -35.09
C TRP A 603 5.67 -9.98 -36.06
N SER A 604 4.97 -10.62 -37.00
CA SER A 604 5.64 -11.36 -38.07
C SER A 604 5.79 -10.47 -39.30
N TYR A 605 7.03 -10.21 -39.70
CA TYR A 605 7.29 -9.32 -40.83
C TYR A 605 6.81 -9.89 -42.17
N THR A 606 6.29 -9.02 -43.04
CA THR A 606 5.94 -9.37 -44.43
C THR A 606 6.05 -8.15 -45.33
N ASP A 607 6.49 -8.36 -46.57
CA ASP A 607 6.50 -7.35 -47.64
C ASP A 607 5.12 -7.16 -48.28
N ASP A 608 4.17 -8.05 -48.00
CA ASP A 608 2.79 -7.95 -48.50
C ASP A 608 2.06 -6.75 -47.87
N LYS A 609 1.91 -5.68 -48.66
CA LYS A 609 1.24 -4.43 -48.30
C LYS A 609 -0.26 -4.59 -47.99
N SER A 610 -0.86 -5.76 -48.22
CA SER A 610 -2.23 -6.08 -47.80
C SER A 610 -2.33 -6.46 -46.32
N MET A 611 -1.21 -6.73 -45.66
CA MET A 611 -1.15 -7.16 -44.26
C MET A 611 -0.44 -6.13 -43.38
N THR A 612 -1.01 -5.85 -42.21
CA THR A 612 -0.35 -5.02 -41.20
C THR A 612 0.81 -5.78 -40.54
N THR A 613 1.97 -5.14 -40.43
CA THR A 613 3.17 -5.68 -39.76
C THR A 613 3.90 -4.61 -38.95
N ALA A 614 4.59 -5.04 -37.89
CA ALA A 614 5.64 -4.26 -37.24
C ALA A 614 6.89 -4.19 -38.14
N LEU A 615 7.64 -3.09 -38.06
CA LEU A 615 8.83 -2.89 -38.88
C LEU A 615 10.05 -3.60 -38.29
N PRO A 616 10.87 -4.30 -39.10
CA PRO A 616 11.97 -5.11 -38.62
C PRO A 616 13.19 -4.26 -38.30
N CYS A 617 14.05 -4.82 -37.45
CA CYS A 617 15.20 -4.12 -36.88
C CYS A 617 16.42 -3.95 -37.81
N SER A 618 16.45 -4.65 -38.93
CA SER A 618 17.61 -4.75 -39.82
C SER A 618 17.95 -3.50 -40.63
N TYR A 619 17.19 -2.40 -40.50
CA TYR A 619 17.32 -1.23 -41.37
C TYR A 619 18.36 -0.17 -40.95
N LEU A 620 19.18 -0.40 -39.91
CA LEU A 620 20.27 0.53 -39.55
C LEU A 620 21.64 -0.15 -39.32
N LYS A 621 22.56 0.06 -40.28
CA LYS A 621 24.01 -0.12 -40.14
C LYS A 621 24.69 1.24 -39.91
N ARG A 622 24.76 1.74 -38.66
CA ARG A 622 25.73 2.80 -38.29
C ARG A 622 26.20 2.65 -36.83
N PRO A 623 27.50 2.42 -36.59
CA PRO A 623 28.08 2.35 -35.23
C PRO A 623 28.34 3.71 -34.56
N GLU A 624 28.33 4.82 -35.30
CA GLU A 624 28.92 6.10 -34.84
C GLU A 624 28.03 6.92 -33.88
N ILE A 625 26.71 6.68 -33.84
CA ILE A 625 25.76 7.39 -32.95
C ILE A 625 25.66 6.72 -31.56
N LEU A 626 26.30 5.57 -31.34
CA LEU A 626 26.24 4.83 -30.06
C LEU A 626 26.96 5.53 -28.88
N GLY A 627 27.77 6.57 -29.13
CA GLY A 627 28.69 7.12 -28.12
C GLY A 627 28.11 8.06 -27.08
N LEU A 628 26.96 8.71 -27.31
CA LEU A 628 26.51 9.85 -26.48
C LEU A 628 25.31 9.55 -25.54
N LEU A 629 24.71 8.35 -25.59
CA LEU A 629 23.51 8.00 -24.80
C LEU A 629 23.57 6.63 -24.08
N GLY A 630 24.76 6.12 -23.76
CA GLY A 630 24.87 4.93 -22.90
C GLY A 630 24.36 3.62 -23.53
N GLY A 631 24.57 3.43 -24.83
CA GLY A 631 24.67 2.09 -25.42
C GLY A 631 23.39 1.28 -25.68
N LEU A 632 22.21 1.88 -25.85
CA LEU A 632 20.98 1.13 -26.18
C LEU A 632 19.97 1.95 -27.00
N THR A 633 20.29 2.27 -28.25
CA THR A 633 19.32 2.80 -29.21
C THR A 633 19.34 1.95 -30.48
N VAL A 634 18.52 0.92 -30.47
CA VAL A 634 18.28 0.04 -31.62
C VAL A 634 17.03 0.55 -32.33
N LEU A 635 17.21 1.06 -33.56
CA LEU A 635 16.22 1.83 -34.33
C LEU A 635 15.32 0.91 -35.18
N ALA A 636 14.13 0.59 -34.64
CA ALA A 636 12.97 -0.05 -35.29
C ALA A 636 11.77 -0.13 -34.32
N THR A 637 10.64 -0.71 -34.76
CA THR A 637 9.47 -0.94 -33.90
C THR A 637 9.84 -1.84 -32.72
N ASN A 638 9.78 -1.25 -31.54
CA ASN A 638 10.09 -1.91 -30.27
C ASN A 638 8.88 -1.88 -29.34
N ALA A 639 8.85 -2.83 -28.41
CA ALA A 639 7.86 -2.85 -27.34
C ALA A 639 7.87 -1.53 -26.54
N ILE A 640 6.68 -1.01 -26.27
CA ILE A 640 6.50 0.11 -25.31
C ILE A 640 6.45 -0.43 -23.86
N ILE A 641 6.11 -1.70 -23.70
CA ILE A 641 5.97 -2.39 -22.41
C ILE A 641 7.19 -3.27 -22.18
N SER A 642 7.70 -3.30 -20.95
CA SER A 642 8.91 -4.05 -20.63
C SER A 642 8.68 -5.57 -20.57
N LYS A 643 9.74 -6.34 -20.82
CA LYS A 643 9.74 -7.82 -20.73
C LYS A 643 9.25 -8.35 -19.38
N TYR A 644 9.43 -7.55 -18.32
CA TYR A 644 9.08 -7.92 -16.95
C TYR A 644 7.58 -8.02 -16.70
N THR A 645 6.76 -7.35 -17.52
CA THR A 645 5.30 -7.26 -17.32
C THR A 645 4.49 -7.81 -18.50
N CYS A 646 5.10 -8.05 -19.66
CA CYS A 646 4.36 -8.37 -20.89
C CYS A 646 4.34 -9.85 -21.33
N GLY A 647 5.06 -10.77 -20.66
CA GLY A 647 5.16 -12.20 -21.02
C GLY A 647 3.87 -13.04 -20.87
N PHE A 648 3.89 -14.25 -21.44
CA PHE A 648 2.86 -15.28 -21.21
C PHE A 648 2.91 -15.78 -19.76
N THR A 649 1.77 -16.23 -19.24
CA THR A 649 1.59 -16.52 -17.82
C THR A 649 2.38 -17.72 -17.33
N ASP A 650 2.66 -18.70 -18.20
CA ASP A 650 3.37 -19.94 -17.88
C ASP A 650 4.56 -20.23 -18.82
N PHE A 651 5.06 -19.19 -19.49
CA PHE A 651 6.25 -19.27 -20.32
C PHE A 651 7.12 -18.01 -20.12
N PRO A 652 8.14 -18.04 -19.26
CA PRO A 652 8.94 -16.86 -18.94
C PRO A 652 9.75 -16.39 -20.15
N MET A 653 9.90 -15.07 -20.30
CA MET A 653 10.77 -14.52 -21.34
C MET A 653 12.24 -14.81 -21.01
N PRO A 654 13.03 -15.33 -21.98
CA PRO A 654 14.46 -15.52 -21.86
C PRO A 654 15.22 -14.28 -21.36
N ASP A 655 16.24 -14.51 -20.52
CA ASP A 655 17.06 -13.45 -19.95
C ASP A 655 17.90 -12.70 -21.01
N LYS A 656 18.15 -13.34 -22.16
CA LYS A 656 18.89 -12.77 -23.31
C LYS A 656 18.25 -11.51 -23.89
N TYR A 657 16.92 -11.35 -23.77
CA TYR A 657 16.21 -10.21 -24.32
C TYR A 657 16.51 -8.92 -23.56
N GLY A 658 16.59 -7.80 -24.27
CA GLY A 658 16.64 -6.48 -23.66
C GLY A 658 15.35 -6.15 -22.88
N PRO A 659 15.33 -5.08 -22.06
CA PRO A 659 14.14 -4.67 -21.32
C PRO A 659 12.92 -4.39 -22.20
N PHE A 660 13.13 -3.91 -23.44
CA PHE A 660 12.10 -3.71 -24.46
C PHE A 660 12.45 -4.58 -25.66
N LEU A 661 11.52 -5.44 -26.07
CA LEU A 661 11.71 -6.39 -27.15
C LEU A 661 11.61 -5.71 -28.51
N SER A 662 12.48 -6.09 -29.43
CA SER A 662 12.33 -5.76 -30.86
C SER A 662 11.23 -6.59 -31.51
N GLN A 663 10.85 -6.25 -32.75
CA GLN A 663 9.94 -7.08 -33.54
C GLN A 663 10.42 -8.53 -33.65
N GLY A 664 11.71 -8.75 -33.94
CA GLY A 664 12.29 -10.09 -34.07
C GLY A 664 12.27 -10.88 -32.76
N ASP A 665 12.51 -10.21 -31.62
CA ASP A 665 12.44 -10.86 -30.31
C ASP A 665 11.02 -11.37 -29.99
N PHE A 666 9.99 -10.58 -30.36
CA PHE A 666 8.60 -11.00 -30.17
C PHE A 666 8.20 -12.15 -31.08
N GLU A 667 8.65 -12.12 -32.33
CA GLU A 667 8.44 -13.21 -33.29
C GLU A 667 9.07 -14.51 -32.77
N GLU A 668 10.36 -14.48 -32.41
CA GLU A 668 11.08 -15.63 -31.85
C GLU A 668 10.41 -16.17 -30.57
N TYR A 669 9.98 -15.28 -29.68
CA TYR A 669 9.31 -15.68 -28.44
C TYR A 669 7.98 -16.38 -28.68
N MET A 670 7.20 -15.94 -29.68
CA MET A 670 5.93 -16.59 -30.05
C MET A 670 6.13 -17.92 -30.79
N GLU A 671 7.16 -18.02 -31.63
CA GLU A 671 7.56 -19.28 -32.26
C GLU A 671 8.01 -20.29 -31.19
N SER A 672 8.89 -19.87 -30.28
CA SER A 672 9.33 -20.69 -29.14
C SER A 672 8.16 -21.15 -28.26
N TYR A 673 7.17 -20.28 -28.04
CA TYR A 673 5.95 -20.63 -27.30
C TYR A 673 5.12 -21.68 -28.06
N ALA A 674 4.92 -21.50 -29.37
CA ALA A 674 4.17 -22.44 -30.20
C ALA A 674 4.86 -23.82 -30.30
N GLU A 675 6.20 -23.84 -30.38
CA GLU A 675 6.99 -25.08 -30.36
C GLU A 675 6.90 -25.78 -29.01
N ASN A 676 7.14 -25.06 -27.91
CA ASN A 676 7.14 -25.61 -26.55
C ASN A 676 5.81 -26.29 -26.17
N PHE A 677 4.69 -25.76 -26.65
CA PHE A 677 3.35 -26.32 -26.40
C PHE A 677 2.83 -27.18 -27.57
N GLY A 678 3.64 -27.49 -28.58
CA GLY A 678 3.28 -28.36 -29.70
C GLY A 678 2.11 -27.85 -30.55
N LEU A 679 1.92 -26.52 -30.65
CA LEU A 679 0.75 -25.90 -31.25
C LEU A 679 0.71 -26.02 -32.78
N TYR A 680 1.86 -26.15 -33.45
CA TYR A 680 1.95 -26.22 -34.91
C TYR A 680 1.10 -27.34 -35.53
N ASN A 681 0.92 -28.45 -34.83
CA ASN A 681 0.08 -29.57 -35.28
C ASN A 681 -1.41 -29.22 -35.41
N HIS A 682 -1.82 -28.07 -34.84
CA HIS A 682 -3.20 -27.60 -34.80
C HIS A 682 -3.39 -26.28 -35.56
N ILE A 683 -2.36 -25.83 -36.30
CA ILE A 683 -2.40 -24.59 -37.08
C ILE A 683 -2.42 -24.92 -38.57
N VAL A 684 -3.37 -24.32 -39.29
CA VAL A 684 -3.47 -24.38 -40.75
C VAL A 684 -3.04 -23.02 -41.31
N PHE A 685 -1.82 -22.96 -41.83
CA PHE A 685 -1.25 -21.76 -42.45
C PHE A 685 -1.80 -21.50 -43.86
N ASN A 686 -1.49 -20.32 -44.39
CA ASN A 686 -1.88 -19.84 -45.73
C ASN A 686 -3.40 -19.97 -45.98
N SER A 687 -4.20 -19.82 -44.92
CA SER A 687 -5.64 -20.01 -44.91
C SER A 687 -6.32 -18.72 -44.48
N THR A 688 -6.86 -17.99 -45.44
CA THR A 688 -7.52 -16.69 -45.18
C THR A 688 -9.01 -16.90 -45.00
N VAL A 689 -9.48 -16.78 -43.76
CA VAL A 689 -10.93 -16.78 -43.47
C VAL A 689 -11.56 -15.52 -44.04
N LYS A 690 -12.63 -15.69 -44.82
CA LYS A 690 -13.39 -14.60 -45.46
C LYS A 690 -14.64 -14.27 -44.69
N GLN A 691 -15.35 -15.29 -44.20
CA GLN A 691 -16.64 -15.10 -43.54
C GLN A 691 -16.92 -16.20 -42.53
N VAL A 692 -17.62 -15.83 -41.45
CA VAL A 692 -18.17 -16.75 -40.46
C VAL A 692 -19.66 -16.52 -40.38
N THR A 693 -20.44 -17.55 -40.71
CA THR A 693 -21.92 -17.52 -40.71
C THR A 693 -22.47 -18.73 -39.99
N ARG A 694 -23.77 -18.75 -39.70
CA ARG A 694 -24.44 -19.97 -39.21
C ARG A 694 -24.65 -20.95 -40.38
N ASN A 695 -24.51 -22.24 -40.11
CA ASN A 695 -24.89 -23.27 -41.08
C ASN A 695 -26.41 -23.28 -41.32
N GLY A 696 -26.89 -24.02 -42.33
CA GLY A 696 -28.31 -24.03 -42.74
C GLY A 696 -29.27 -24.41 -41.60
N ASP A 697 -28.82 -25.28 -40.69
CA ASP A 697 -29.61 -25.75 -39.53
C ASP A 697 -29.44 -24.87 -38.28
N GLY A 698 -28.57 -23.86 -38.33
CA GLY A 698 -28.27 -22.95 -37.21
C GLY A 698 -27.45 -23.55 -36.05
N THR A 699 -27.14 -24.85 -36.08
CA THR A 699 -26.48 -25.59 -35.00
C THR A 699 -24.98 -25.32 -34.92
N LYS A 700 -24.30 -25.12 -36.06
CA LYS A 700 -22.85 -24.91 -36.16
C LYS A 700 -22.51 -23.61 -36.87
N TRP A 701 -21.25 -23.22 -36.78
CA TRP A 701 -20.66 -22.10 -37.48
C TRP A 701 -19.96 -22.58 -38.76
N LYS A 702 -20.41 -22.07 -39.89
CA LYS A 702 -19.78 -22.24 -41.18
C LYS A 702 -18.64 -21.22 -41.31
N VAL A 703 -17.42 -21.73 -41.49
CA VAL A 703 -16.21 -20.93 -41.69
C VAL A 703 -15.78 -21.08 -43.15
N GLU A 704 -15.89 -19.99 -43.90
CA GLU A 704 -15.50 -19.91 -45.30
C GLU A 704 -14.10 -19.33 -45.42
N MET A 705 -13.19 -20.05 -46.08
CA MET A 705 -11.78 -19.67 -46.18
C MET A 705 -11.23 -19.91 -47.58
N VAL A 706 -10.18 -19.17 -47.91
CA VAL A 706 -9.41 -19.37 -49.15
C VAL A 706 -8.04 -19.93 -48.79
N ARG A 707 -7.68 -21.06 -49.38
CA ARG A 707 -6.39 -21.73 -49.21
C ARG A 707 -5.83 -22.11 -50.57
N SER A 708 -4.61 -21.67 -50.87
CA SER A 708 -3.93 -21.92 -52.15
C SER A 708 -4.79 -21.57 -53.39
N GLY A 709 -5.62 -20.53 -53.29
CA GLY A 709 -6.54 -20.10 -54.36
C GLY A 709 -7.86 -20.87 -54.44
N SER A 710 -8.02 -21.97 -53.71
CA SER A 710 -9.27 -22.74 -53.61
C SER A 710 -10.14 -22.27 -52.45
N GLN A 711 -11.46 -22.26 -52.63
CA GLN A 711 -12.41 -22.00 -51.54
C GLN A 711 -12.66 -23.30 -50.76
N GLU A 712 -12.45 -23.25 -49.44
CA GLU A 712 -12.78 -24.32 -48.50
C GLU A 712 -13.86 -23.83 -47.53
N VAL A 713 -14.79 -24.71 -47.17
CA VAL A 713 -15.84 -24.44 -46.18
C VAL A 713 -15.82 -25.54 -45.13
N LYS A 714 -15.79 -25.18 -43.84
CA LYS A 714 -15.81 -26.13 -42.73
C LYS A 714 -16.75 -25.66 -41.62
N ASP A 715 -17.43 -26.63 -40.99
CA ASP A 715 -18.36 -26.38 -39.90
C ASP A 715 -17.72 -26.66 -38.54
N PHE A 716 -17.93 -25.76 -37.58
CA PHE A 716 -17.41 -25.84 -36.20
C PHE A 716 -18.50 -25.57 -35.17
N ASP A 717 -18.42 -26.18 -34.00
CA ASP A 717 -19.40 -25.95 -32.94
C ASP A 717 -19.22 -24.56 -32.30
N LYS A 718 -17.97 -24.07 -32.24
CA LYS A 718 -17.63 -22.75 -31.69
C LYS A 718 -16.56 -22.04 -32.53
N VAL A 719 -16.51 -20.71 -32.45
CA VAL A 719 -15.51 -19.89 -33.18
C VAL A 719 -14.95 -18.79 -32.27
N VAL A 720 -13.64 -18.56 -32.33
CA VAL A 720 -12.98 -17.42 -31.67
C VAL A 720 -12.26 -16.57 -32.71
N LEU A 721 -12.55 -15.27 -32.73
CA LEU A 721 -11.88 -14.31 -33.61
C LEU A 721 -10.69 -13.66 -32.90
N CYS A 722 -9.50 -13.96 -33.40
CA CYS A 722 -8.20 -13.49 -32.90
C CYS A 722 -7.39 -12.74 -33.98
N HIS A 723 -8.04 -12.25 -35.05
CA HIS A 723 -7.41 -11.65 -36.23
C HIS A 723 -6.85 -10.24 -36.03
N GLY A 724 -7.02 -9.67 -34.83
CA GLY A 724 -6.49 -8.36 -34.45
C GLY A 724 -7.41 -7.18 -34.79
N TYR A 725 -7.16 -6.06 -34.13
CA TYR A 725 -7.98 -4.83 -34.24
C TYR A 725 -7.34 -3.75 -35.14
N GLN A 726 -6.06 -3.93 -35.49
CA GLN A 726 -5.29 -3.00 -36.31
C GLN A 726 -5.19 -3.53 -37.75
N THR A 727 -6.34 -3.85 -38.32
CA THR A 727 -6.42 -4.55 -39.61
C THR A 727 -6.75 -3.60 -40.76
N GLN A 728 -7.66 -2.64 -40.56
CA GLN A 728 -8.02 -1.66 -41.59
C GLN A 728 -7.40 -0.28 -41.28
N PRO A 729 -6.57 0.28 -42.17
CA PRO A 729 -5.97 1.59 -41.94
C PRO A 729 -7.02 2.69 -42.02
N ARG A 730 -7.01 3.61 -41.05
CA ARG A 730 -7.93 4.75 -41.02
C ARG A 730 -7.41 5.86 -41.90
N MET A 731 -7.96 6.01 -43.10
CA MET A 731 -7.55 7.06 -44.05
C MET A 731 -8.48 8.28 -43.96
N PRO A 732 -7.99 9.47 -43.54
CA PRO A 732 -8.78 10.69 -43.59
C PRO A 732 -8.97 11.18 -45.03
N THR A 733 -10.15 11.72 -45.33
CA THR A 733 -10.42 12.44 -46.58
C THR A 733 -10.06 13.91 -46.43
N PHE A 734 -9.35 14.47 -47.41
CA PHE A 734 -8.98 15.89 -47.44
C PHE A 734 -9.62 16.58 -48.65
N GLU A 735 -9.94 17.87 -48.51
CA GLU A 735 -10.38 18.71 -49.62
C GLU A 735 -9.24 18.85 -50.65
N GLY A 736 -9.56 18.69 -51.94
CA GLY A 736 -8.60 18.83 -53.04
C GLY A 736 -7.61 17.67 -53.18
N GLN A 737 -7.77 16.57 -52.44
CA GLN A 737 -6.83 15.43 -52.46
C GLN A 737 -6.64 14.82 -53.85
N GLU A 738 -7.66 14.89 -54.70
CA GLU A 738 -7.66 14.46 -56.11
C GLU A 738 -6.76 15.33 -57.00
N LEU A 739 -6.44 16.56 -56.59
CA LEU A 739 -5.57 17.47 -57.33
C LEU A 739 -4.08 17.23 -57.00
N TYR A 740 -3.79 16.48 -55.94
CA TYR A 740 -2.43 16.25 -55.46
C TYR A 740 -1.69 15.24 -56.34
N GLN A 741 -0.56 15.66 -56.91
CA GLN A 741 0.29 14.86 -57.79
C GLN A 741 1.39 14.08 -57.04
N GLY A 742 1.50 14.27 -55.72
CA GLY A 742 2.39 13.48 -54.86
C GLY A 742 1.74 12.17 -54.39
N SER A 743 2.48 11.39 -53.60
CA SER A 743 1.98 10.12 -53.06
C SER A 743 1.27 10.32 -51.73
N LEU A 744 -0.03 10.04 -51.66
CA LEU A 744 -0.79 9.97 -50.41
C LEU A 744 -0.89 8.51 -49.93
N LEU A 745 -0.22 8.20 -48.83
CA LEU A 745 -0.02 6.84 -48.32
C LEU A 745 -0.53 6.70 -46.89
N THR A 746 -0.87 5.47 -46.52
CA THR A 746 -1.12 5.04 -45.14
C THR A 746 0.17 4.49 -44.53
N GLN A 747 0.25 4.49 -43.20
CA GLN A 747 1.36 3.92 -42.42
C GLN A 747 1.76 2.48 -42.76
N CYS A 748 0.91 1.68 -43.44
CA CYS A 748 1.24 0.31 -43.85
C CYS A 748 2.07 0.20 -45.14
N ARG A 749 2.30 1.30 -45.85
CA ARG A 749 2.87 1.28 -47.22
C ARG A 749 4.19 2.03 -47.31
N THR A 750 5.05 1.87 -46.31
CA THR A 750 6.30 2.63 -46.19
C THR A 750 7.52 1.70 -46.25
N SER A 751 8.32 1.78 -47.32
CA SER A 751 9.70 1.24 -47.34
C SER A 751 10.70 2.41 -47.23
N PRO A 752 11.82 2.28 -46.50
CA PRO A 752 12.80 3.37 -46.37
C PRO A 752 13.32 3.89 -47.73
N GLU A 753 13.48 3.00 -48.70
CA GLU A 753 13.99 3.32 -50.04
C GLU A 753 13.02 4.19 -50.84
N ASP A 754 11.71 4.08 -50.57
CA ASP A 754 10.67 4.84 -51.26
C ASP A 754 10.78 6.35 -50.98
N TYR A 755 11.53 6.76 -49.95
CA TYR A 755 11.61 8.15 -49.47
C TYR A 755 12.95 8.83 -49.69
N LYS A 756 13.91 8.15 -50.33
CA LYS A 756 15.24 8.70 -50.55
C LYS A 756 15.19 10.01 -51.35
N GLY A 757 15.70 11.09 -50.75
CA GLY A 757 15.76 12.42 -51.37
C GLY A 757 14.41 13.15 -51.52
N LYS A 758 13.33 12.63 -50.93
CA LYS A 758 11.97 13.21 -51.03
C LYS A 758 11.66 14.16 -49.89
N LYS A 759 10.73 15.10 -50.10
CA LYS A 759 10.08 15.89 -49.04
C LYS A 759 8.84 15.15 -48.53
N VAL A 760 8.82 14.82 -47.24
CA VAL A 760 7.80 13.94 -46.64
C VAL A 760 7.06 14.62 -45.49
N VAL A 761 5.73 14.51 -45.48
CA VAL A 761 4.87 14.98 -44.39
C VAL A 761 4.20 13.79 -43.71
N LEU A 762 4.48 13.57 -42.43
CA LEU A 762 3.82 12.58 -41.59
C LEU A 762 2.62 13.21 -40.90
N VAL A 763 1.43 12.62 -41.04
CA VAL A 763 0.18 13.15 -40.45
C VAL A 763 -0.19 12.37 -39.20
N GLY A 764 -0.28 13.07 -38.07
CA GLY A 764 -0.69 12.55 -36.77
C GLY A 764 0.45 12.45 -35.75
N LEU A 765 0.11 12.53 -34.47
CA LEU A 765 1.03 12.31 -33.34
C LEU A 765 0.73 10.94 -32.70
N SER A 766 1.30 9.88 -33.26
CA SER A 766 1.16 8.49 -32.76
C SER A 766 2.51 7.77 -32.60
N ALA A 767 2.51 6.64 -31.90
CA ALA A 767 3.71 5.81 -31.76
C ALA A 767 4.26 5.34 -33.13
N THR A 768 3.36 5.00 -34.07
CA THR A 768 3.75 4.65 -35.45
C THR A 768 4.47 5.78 -36.16
N MET A 769 4.04 7.03 -35.97
CA MET A 769 4.75 8.18 -36.54
C MET A 769 6.16 8.31 -35.94
N SER A 770 6.30 8.13 -34.62
CA SER A 770 7.59 8.17 -33.94
C SER A 770 8.57 7.11 -34.46
N ASP A 771 8.09 5.88 -34.67
CA ASP A 771 8.87 4.80 -35.27
C ASP A 771 9.27 5.15 -36.72
N LEU A 772 8.34 5.66 -37.55
CA LEU A 772 8.64 6.04 -38.93
C LEU A 772 9.65 7.20 -39.02
N LEU A 773 9.62 8.17 -38.12
CA LEU A 773 10.62 9.24 -38.08
C LEU A 773 12.04 8.70 -37.98
N THR A 774 12.27 7.67 -37.18
CA THR A 774 13.62 7.09 -37.00
C THR A 774 14.19 6.47 -38.28
N ILE A 775 13.31 6.09 -39.20
CA ILE A 775 13.67 5.47 -40.47
C ILE A 775 13.80 6.53 -41.57
N LEU A 776 12.88 7.50 -41.57
CA LEU A 776 12.73 8.46 -42.67
C LEU A 776 13.69 9.63 -42.59
N VAL A 777 14.03 10.10 -41.38
CA VAL A 777 14.82 11.33 -41.20
C VAL A 777 16.19 11.27 -41.89
N ASP A 778 16.82 10.10 -41.96
CA ASP A 778 18.13 9.93 -42.60
C ASP A 778 18.04 9.68 -44.13
N GLN A 779 16.85 9.37 -44.66
CA GLN A 779 16.64 9.05 -46.08
C GLN A 779 15.98 10.21 -46.84
N ALA A 780 15.03 10.90 -46.21
CA ALA A 780 14.29 12.00 -46.80
C ALA A 780 15.14 13.27 -46.87
N ARG A 781 14.87 14.13 -47.86
CA ARG A 781 15.49 15.47 -47.97
C ARG A 781 15.01 16.37 -46.83
N GLU A 782 13.70 16.34 -46.56
CA GLU A 782 13.04 17.14 -45.53
C GLU A 782 11.87 16.34 -44.93
N THR A 783 11.76 16.34 -43.60
CA THR A 783 10.71 15.61 -42.88
C THR A 783 9.89 16.54 -41.99
N TYR A 784 8.56 16.49 -42.15
CA TYR A 784 7.61 17.28 -41.36
C TYR A 784 6.62 16.40 -40.62
N VAL A 785 6.17 16.86 -39.46
CA VAL A 785 5.08 16.23 -38.69
C VAL A 785 3.90 17.19 -38.63
N SER A 786 2.80 16.83 -39.26
CA SER A 786 1.55 17.59 -39.28
C SER A 786 0.58 17.05 -38.24
N HIS A 787 0.07 17.91 -37.37
CA HIS A 787 -0.92 17.53 -36.37
C HIS A 787 -1.90 18.66 -36.02
N ARG A 788 -3.14 18.26 -35.69
CA ARG A 788 -4.22 19.17 -35.28
C ARG A 788 -4.22 19.43 -33.78
N ASN A 789 -3.76 18.45 -32.99
CA ASN A 789 -3.75 18.47 -31.54
C ASN A 789 -2.41 17.89 -31.07
N GLY A 790 -1.91 18.41 -29.97
CA GLY A 790 -0.78 17.85 -29.25
C GLY A 790 -1.07 16.48 -28.64
N ALA A 791 0.00 15.81 -28.23
CA ALA A 791 -0.04 14.49 -27.65
C ALA A 791 0.81 14.45 -26.38
N MET A 792 0.40 13.63 -25.42
CA MET A 792 1.18 13.43 -24.23
C MET A 792 2.36 12.48 -24.52
N ILE A 793 3.55 12.90 -24.14
CA ILE A 793 4.81 12.19 -24.42
C ILE A 793 5.20 11.40 -23.18
N ILE A 794 5.15 10.08 -23.28
CA ILE A 794 5.69 9.17 -22.26
C ILE A 794 6.94 8.51 -22.81
N GLY A 795 8.03 8.58 -22.04
CA GLY A 795 9.26 7.85 -22.28
C GLY A 795 9.14 6.36 -21.92
N ARG A 796 9.79 5.46 -22.67
CA ARG A 796 10.02 4.06 -22.26
C ARG A 796 10.79 4.02 -20.94
N TRP A 797 11.77 4.91 -20.81
CA TRP A 797 12.62 5.05 -19.63
C TRP A 797 12.22 6.24 -18.78
N ARG A 798 12.17 6.01 -17.46
CA ARG A 798 11.98 7.06 -16.47
C ARG A 798 12.88 6.81 -15.27
N ASN A 799 13.80 7.75 -15.03
CA ASN A 799 14.82 7.62 -13.99
C ASN A 799 15.58 6.28 -14.10
N GLY A 800 16.01 5.89 -15.30
CA GLY A 800 16.77 4.65 -15.54
C GLY A 800 16.00 3.35 -15.32
N LEU A 801 14.67 3.41 -15.14
CA LEU A 801 13.81 2.23 -15.05
C LEU A 801 12.73 2.29 -16.14
N PRO A 802 12.28 1.14 -16.67
CA PRO A 802 11.09 1.08 -17.50
C PRO A 802 9.88 1.73 -16.81
N THR A 803 9.16 2.59 -17.54
CA THR A 803 8.06 3.40 -16.99
C THR A 803 6.90 2.55 -16.46
N ASP A 804 6.64 1.39 -17.06
CA ASP A 804 5.62 0.43 -16.63
C ASP A 804 5.89 -0.15 -15.23
N LEU A 805 7.17 -0.22 -14.80
CA LEU A 805 7.54 -0.69 -13.46
C LEU A 805 7.27 0.32 -12.33
N LEU A 806 6.85 1.55 -12.65
CA LEU A 806 6.53 2.57 -11.64
C LEU A 806 5.15 2.38 -11.00
N ILE A 807 4.26 1.65 -11.67
CA ILE A 807 2.91 1.36 -11.20
C ILE A 807 2.87 -0.13 -10.82
N ASN A 808 2.84 -0.40 -9.51
CA ASN A 808 2.60 -1.75 -9.00
C ASN A 808 1.09 -2.03 -8.84
N ARG A 809 0.75 -3.29 -8.58
CA ARG A 809 -0.62 -3.75 -8.41
C ARG A 809 -1.39 -2.98 -7.33
N SER A 810 -0.79 -2.75 -6.16
CA SER A 810 -1.44 -2.00 -5.06
C SER A 810 -1.87 -0.59 -5.51
N ARG A 811 -0.98 0.13 -6.20
CA ARG A 811 -1.31 1.47 -6.75
C ARG A 811 -2.38 1.40 -7.83
N ARG A 812 -2.37 0.37 -8.67
CA ARG A 812 -3.38 0.14 -9.72
C ARG A 812 -4.76 -0.13 -9.11
N GLN A 813 -4.85 -0.98 -8.09
CA GLN A 813 -6.10 -1.26 -7.38
C GLN A 813 -6.66 -0.04 -6.66
N MET A 814 -5.79 0.77 -6.05
CA MET A 814 -6.20 2.06 -5.50
C MET A 814 -6.75 2.99 -6.59
N SER A 815 -6.09 3.06 -7.75
CA SER A 815 -6.58 3.84 -8.89
C SER A 815 -7.96 3.37 -9.37
N TYR A 816 -8.18 2.05 -9.47
CA TYR A 816 -9.49 1.49 -9.83
C TYR A 816 -10.58 1.80 -8.81
N PHE A 817 -10.27 1.68 -7.52
CA PHE A 817 -11.19 2.05 -6.45
C PHE A 817 -11.59 3.53 -6.54
N LEU A 818 -10.61 4.42 -6.73
CA LEU A 818 -10.87 5.85 -6.86
C LEU A 818 -11.62 6.20 -8.15
N GLN A 819 -11.30 5.56 -9.28
CA GLN A 819 -12.02 5.77 -10.55
C GLN A 819 -13.48 5.35 -10.47
N ARG A 820 -13.75 4.25 -9.76
CA ARG A 820 -15.12 3.73 -9.58
C ARG A 820 -15.96 4.62 -8.68
N ASN A 821 -15.40 5.10 -7.56
CA ASN A 821 -16.18 5.79 -6.52
C ASN A 821 -16.07 7.33 -6.59
N PHE A 822 -14.97 7.87 -7.12
CA PHE A 822 -14.66 9.31 -7.12
C PHE A 822 -14.12 9.82 -8.49
N PRO A 823 -14.83 9.61 -9.60
CA PRO A 823 -14.33 9.86 -10.95
C PRO A 823 -13.92 11.33 -11.21
N ASN A 824 -14.68 12.29 -10.68
CA ASN A 824 -14.38 13.72 -10.87
C ASN A 824 -13.07 14.14 -10.20
N THR A 825 -12.81 13.63 -9.00
CA THR A 825 -11.56 13.89 -8.26
C THR A 825 -10.37 13.24 -8.98
N VAL A 826 -10.54 12.00 -9.46
CA VAL A 826 -9.50 11.33 -10.24
C VAL A 826 -9.18 12.09 -11.51
N ASN A 827 -10.18 12.58 -12.25
CA ASN A 827 -9.94 13.36 -13.46
C ASN A 827 -9.12 14.64 -13.18
N LYS A 828 -9.37 15.33 -12.07
CA LYS A 828 -8.55 16.49 -11.65
C LYS A 828 -7.12 16.08 -11.29
N LEU A 829 -6.95 14.99 -10.54
CA LEU A 829 -5.64 14.46 -10.16
C LEU A 829 -4.84 13.98 -11.38
N VAL A 830 -5.49 13.33 -12.33
CA VAL A 830 -4.86 12.89 -13.59
C VAL A 830 -4.39 14.09 -14.39
N LYS A 831 -5.21 15.15 -14.54
CA LYS A 831 -4.79 16.39 -15.20
C LYS A 831 -3.56 17.03 -14.53
N LEU A 832 -3.56 17.12 -13.20
CA LEU A 832 -2.42 17.63 -12.43
C LEU A 832 -1.17 16.76 -12.62
N ALA A 833 -1.32 15.43 -12.54
CA ALA A 833 -0.24 14.47 -12.73
C ALA A 833 0.33 14.52 -14.16
N THR A 834 -0.52 14.67 -15.17
CA THR A 834 -0.11 14.89 -16.56
C THR A 834 0.74 16.16 -16.68
N GLY A 835 0.32 17.27 -16.06
CA GLY A 835 1.12 18.50 -16.06
C GLY A 835 2.50 18.33 -15.40
N LEU A 836 2.58 17.61 -14.29
CA LEU A 836 3.84 17.28 -13.62
C LEU A 836 4.73 16.34 -14.44
N LEU A 837 4.15 15.36 -15.13
CA LEU A 837 4.87 14.44 -16.01
C LEU A 837 5.52 15.17 -17.18
N MET A 838 4.80 16.08 -17.83
CA MET A 838 5.33 16.83 -18.98
C MET A 838 6.49 17.76 -18.58
N ARG A 839 6.51 18.29 -17.34
CA ARG A 839 7.65 19.08 -16.83
C ARG A 839 8.96 18.30 -16.75
N GLN A 840 8.90 16.96 -16.72
CA GLN A 840 10.12 16.13 -16.63
C GLN A 840 10.91 16.09 -17.93
N HIS A 841 10.26 16.39 -19.05
CA HIS A 841 10.93 16.50 -20.35
C HIS A 841 11.65 17.84 -20.52
N GLY A 842 11.72 18.70 -19.50
CA GLY A 842 12.33 20.02 -19.58
C GLY A 842 11.46 21.04 -20.33
N LYS A 843 12.08 22.13 -20.81
CA LYS A 843 11.37 23.17 -21.56
C LYS A 843 11.08 22.65 -22.97
N ILE A 844 9.80 22.41 -23.25
CA ILE A 844 9.31 22.07 -24.59
C ILE A 844 9.03 23.38 -25.33
N ASP A 845 9.56 23.54 -26.55
CA ASP A 845 9.33 24.73 -27.35
C ASP A 845 7.83 24.85 -27.69
N PRO A 846 7.16 25.97 -27.33
CA PRO A 846 5.77 26.20 -27.73
C PRO A 846 5.54 26.10 -29.25
N ALA A 847 6.54 26.40 -30.08
CA ALA A 847 6.44 26.31 -31.54
C ALA A 847 6.15 24.88 -32.05
N TRP A 848 6.52 23.85 -31.29
CA TRP A 848 6.24 22.45 -31.65
C TRP A 848 4.80 22.04 -31.38
N ARG A 849 4.04 22.83 -30.60
CA ARG A 849 2.61 22.64 -30.32
C ARG A 849 2.22 21.26 -29.75
N LEU A 850 3.19 20.57 -29.15
CA LEU A 850 2.99 19.24 -28.55
C LEU A 850 2.08 19.29 -27.32
N LEU A 851 1.94 20.45 -26.69
CA LEU A 851 1.15 20.67 -25.46
C LEU A 851 -0.25 21.24 -25.72
N GLU A 852 -0.60 21.56 -26.97
CA GLU A 852 -1.90 22.12 -27.31
C GLU A 852 -2.98 21.02 -27.31
N ASN A 853 -4.14 21.27 -26.70
CA ASN A 853 -5.28 20.34 -26.71
C ASN A 853 -4.92 18.88 -26.36
N VAL A 854 -4.05 18.66 -25.36
CA VAL A 854 -3.66 17.31 -24.94
C VAL A 854 -4.79 16.61 -24.17
N ALA A 855 -5.20 15.44 -24.66
CA ALA A 855 -6.19 14.61 -23.98
C ALA A 855 -5.61 14.04 -22.66
N PRO A 856 -6.43 13.94 -21.58
CA PRO A 856 -6.03 13.22 -20.38
C PRO A 856 -5.71 11.75 -20.63
N LEU A 857 -4.73 11.21 -19.90
CA LEU A 857 -4.34 9.79 -19.88
C LEU A 857 -5.50 8.82 -19.63
N SER A 858 -6.53 9.27 -18.92
CA SER A 858 -7.70 8.46 -18.62
C SER A 858 -8.65 8.29 -19.82
N LEU A 859 -8.56 9.16 -20.83
CA LEU A 859 -9.47 9.25 -21.98
C LEU A 859 -8.81 8.88 -23.31
N HIS A 860 -7.50 9.04 -23.44
CA HIS A 860 -6.73 8.70 -24.62
C HIS A 860 -5.46 7.93 -24.23
N LEU A 861 -5.15 6.84 -24.94
CA LEU A 861 -3.92 6.09 -24.71
C LEU A 861 -2.71 6.96 -25.10
N ALA A 862 -1.70 7.00 -24.25
CA ALA A 862 -0.46 7.72 -24.53
C ALA A 862 0.34 7.03 -25.63
N GLY A 863 0.84 7.78 -26.60
CA GLY A 863 1.89 7.30 -27.49
C GLY A 863 3.25 7.39 -26.80
N CYS A 864 4.08 6.36 -26.95
CA CYS A 864 5.49 6.46 -26.64
C CYS A 864 6.16 7.21 -27.79
N MET A 865 6.82 8.33 -27.53
CA MET A 865 7.34 9.23 -28.57
C MET A 865 8.74 9.75 -28.22
N ASP A 866 9.56 8.86 -27.67
CA ASP A 866 10.86 9.16 -27.07
C ASP A 866 11.79 9.86 -28.07
N THR A 867 11.81 9.36 -29.31
CA THR A 867 12.67 9.86 -30.39
C THR A 867 12.14 11.14 -31.03
N THR A 868 10.82 11.35 -31.06
CA THR A 868 10.21 12.52 -31.70
C THR A 868 10.68 13.83 -31.08
N LEU A 869 10.76 13.88 -29.74
CA LEU A 869 11.18 15.10 -29.04
C LEU A 869 12.66 15.40 -29.28
N GLU A 870 13.50 14.39 -29.37
CA GLU A 870 14.94 14.53 -29.65
C GLU A 870 15.17 15.05 -31.08
N LEU A 871 14.48 14.46 -32.07
CA LEU A 871 14.58 14.90 -33.47
C LEU A 871 14.07 16.32 -33.71
N LEU A 872 13.05 16.76 -32.96
CA LEU A 872 12.59 18.15 -32.95
C LEU A 872 13.62 19.11 -32.34
N ARG A 873 14.32 18.68 -31.28
CA ARG A 873 15.40 19.47 -30.64
C ARG A 873 16.63 19.62 -31.54
N GLU A 874 16.97 18.56 -32.28
CA GLU A 874 18.07 18.57 -33.24
C GLU A 874 17.74 19.39 -34.50
N GLY A 875 16.48 19.79 -34.70
CA GLY A 875 16.05 20.52 -35.89
C GLY A 875 15.96 19.66 -37.15
N LYS A 876 16.07 18.33 -37.03
CA LYS A 876 15.95 17.38 -38.15
C LYS A 876 14.51 17.20 -38.63
N VAL A 877 13.55 17.52 -37.76
CA VAL A 877 12.11 17.42 -38.03
C VAL A 877 11.45 18.75 -37.68
N SER A 878 10.47 19.18 -38.48
CA SER A 878 9.68 20.38 -38.22
C SER A 878 8.20 20.05 -37.97
N SER A 879 7.57 20.76 -37.03
CA SER A 879 6.16 20.57 -36.69
C SER A 879 5.26 21.53 -37.47
N LEU A 880 4.26 21.00 -38.16
CA LEU A 880 3.29 21.73 -38.98
C LEU A 880 1.85 21.60 -38.44
N TYR A 881 1.00 22.56 -38.79
CA TYR A 881 -0.43 22.52 -38.42
C TYR A 881 -1.13 21.36 -39.12
N GLY A 882 -2.39 21.10 -38.79
CA GLY A 882 -3.17 20.08 -39.49
C GLY A 882 -3.33 20.45 -40.96
N ILE A 883 -3.30 19.46 -41.85
CA ILE A 883 -3.63 19.69 -43.27
C ILE A 883 -5.08 20.18 -43.36
N LYS A 884 -5.27 21.31 -44.05
CA LYS A 884 -6.58 21.90 -44.36
C LYS A 884 -7.07 21.39 -45.71
N ARG A 885 -6.27 21.55 -46.77
CA ARG A 885 -6.58 21.10 -48.13
C ARG A 885 -5.34 20.98 -49.01
N PHE A 886 -5.50 20.33 -50.16
CA PHE A 886 -4.50 20.26 -51.22
C PHE A 886 -4.83 21.28 -52.32
N LEU A 887 -3.84 22.03 -52.78
CA LEU A 887 -4.03 23.13 -53.75
C LEU A 887 -3.76 22.74 -55.21
N GLY A 888 -3.44 21.46 -55.46
CA GLY A 888 -2.99 20.97 -56.76
C GLY A 888 -1.47 20.89 -56.91
N GLY A 889 -0.99 20.04 -57.82
CA GLY A 889 0.44 19.77 -57.96
C GLY A 889 0.99 19.11 -56.69
N LYS A 890 2.14 19.57 -56.19
CA LYS A 890 2.75 19.10 -54.92
C LYS A 890 2.62 20.10 -53.76
N LYS A 891 1.49 20.82 -53.70
CA LYS A 891 1.27 21.92 -52.73
C LYS A 891 0.20 21.58 -51.69
N ILE A 892 0.48 21.90 -50.42
CA ILE A 892 -0.40 21.61 -49.28
C ILE A 892 -0.64 22.89 -48.46
N GLU A 893 -1.91 23.20 -48.17
CA GLU A 893 -2.31 24.27 -47.25
C GLU A 893 -2.65 23.69 -45.87
N PHE A 894 -2.10 24.29 -44.81
CA PHE A 894 -2.36 23.92 -43.42
C PHE A 894 -3.37 24.86 -42.75
N THR A 895 -3.89 24.46 -41.59
CA THR A 895 -4.98 25.18 -40.92
C THR A 895 -4.62 26.59 -40.43
N ASP A 896 -3.33 26.90 -40.26
CA ASP A 896 -2.84 28.24 -39.91
C ASP A 896 -2.64 29.14 -41.14
N GLY A 897 -2.91 28.63 -42.35
CA GLY A 897 -2.72 29.33 -43.61
C GLY A 897 -1.32 29.17 -44.22
N THR A 898 -0.41 28.44 -43.57
CA THR A 898 0.89 28.12 -44.17
C THR A 898 0.72 27.21 -45.38
N VAL A 899 1.54 27.43 -46.42
CA VAL A 899 1.56 26.61 -47.63
C VAL A 899 2.93 26.00 -47.78
N LEU A 900 3.00 24.69 -47.96
CA LEU A 900 4.23 23.96 -48.24
C LEU A 900 4.19 23.44 -49.68
N ASP A 901 5.22 23.82 -50.43
CA ASP A 901 5.43 23.45 -51.82
C ASP A 901 6.40 22.27 -51.96
N ASP A 902 6.35 21.59 -53.11
CA ASP A 902 7.22 20.48 -53.49
C ASP A 902 7.19 19.30 -52.49
N VAL A 903 6.01 18.98 -51.95
CA VAL A 903 5.81 17.81 -51.09
C VAL A 903 5.63 16.56 -51.95
N ASP A 904 6.57 15.63 -51.89
CA ASP A 904 6.54 14.40 -52.68
C ASP A 904 5.61 13.33 -52.10
N SER A 905 5.52 13.26 -50.77
CA SER A 905 4.76 12.20 -50.10
C SER A 905 4.13 12.66 -48.78
N VAL A 906 2.88 12.25 -48.58
CA VAL A 906 2.13 12.43 -47.34
C VAL A 906 1.82 11.04 -46.79
N VAL A 907 2.26 10.77 -45.55
CA VAL A 907 2.02 9.48 -44.89
C VAL A 907 1.09 9.69 -43.70
N CYS A 908 -0.13 9.17 -43.79
CA CYS A 908 -1.11 9.25 -42.72
C CYS A 908 -0.86 8.18 -41.66
N CYS A 909 -0.45 8.61 -40.47
CA CYS A 909 -0.23 7.80 -39.27
C CYS A 909 -1.44 7.88 -38.32
N THR A 910 -2.65 7.79 -38.90
CA THR A 910 -3.94 8.14 -38.30
C THR A 910 -4.67 6.96 -37.63
N GLY A 911 -3.96 5.85 -37.42
CA GLY A 911 -4.46 4.68 -36.70
C GLY A 911 -5.22 3.69 -37.58
N TYR A 912 -5.94 2.77 -36.93
CA TYR A 912 -6.63 1.65 -37.56
C TYR A 912 -8.03 1.49 -36.98
N THR A 913 -8.91 0.82 -37.72
CA THR A 913 -10.23 0.36 -37.28
C THR A 913 -10.30 -1.15 -37.27
N ALA A 914 -11.09 -1.70 -36.35
CA ALA A 914 -11.34 -3.13 -36.27
C ALA A 914 -12.21 -3.59 -37.46
N ASP A 915 -11.89 -4.77 -38.00
CA ASP A 915 -12.61 -5.35 -39.12
C ASP A 915 -13.68 -6.36 -38.63
N PHE A 916 -14.95 -5.99 -38.84
CA PHE A 916 -16.11 -6.83 -38.56
C PHE A 916 -16.71 -7.47 -39.82
N SER A 917 -16.10 -7.29 -41.01
CA SER A 917 -16.60 -7.89 -42.25
C SER A 917 -16.65 -9.43 -42.22
N LEU A 918 -15.78 -10.05 -41.42
CA LEU A 918 -15.76 -11.50 -41.18
C LEU A 918 -17.01 -11.99 -40.43
N VAL A 919 -17.72 -11.11 -39.71
CA VAL A 919 -18.84 -11.44 -38.81
C VAL A 919 -20.03 -10.48 -39.05
N PRO A 920 -20.71 -10.59 -40.20
CA PRO A 920 -21.77 -9.65 -40.59
C PRO A 920 -22.98 -9.63 -39.66
N PHE A 921 -23.17 -10.67 -38.83
CA PHE A 921 -24.25 -10.76 -37.85
C PHE A 921 -24.00 -9.90 -36.58
N VAL A 922 -22.81 -9.31 -36.41
CA VAL A 922 -22.52 -8.44 -35.26
C VAL A 922 -23.23 -7.11 -35.44
N GLU A 923 -24.25 -6.89 -34.62
CA GLU A 923 -25.00 -5.64 -34.61
C GLU A 923 -24.14 -4.45 -34.15
N THR A 924 -24.45 -3.27 -34.68
CA THR A 924 -23.87 -2.00 -34.23
C THR A 924 -24.99 -1.07 -33.75
N SER A 925 -24.68 -0.21 -32.79
CA SER A 925 -25.61 0.83 -32.33
C SER A 925 -24.89 2.14 -32.06
N LYS A 926 -25.64 3.24 -32.21
CA LYS A 926 -25.17 4.58 -31.86
C LYS A 926 -26.01 5.10 -30.70
N PRO A 927 -25.43 5.31 -29.49
CA PRO A 927 -26.19 5.88 -28.39
C PRO A 927 -26.65 7.30 -28.76
N LYS A 928 -27.86 7.69 -28.37
CA LYS A 928 -28.38 9.04 -28.63
C LYS A 928 -27.65 10.09 -27.78
N SER A 929 -27.47 9.77 -26.49
CA SER A 929 -26.82 10.63 -25.52
C SER A 929 -26.05 9.84 -24.45
N ASP A 930 -25.20 10.54 -23.72
CA ASP A 930 -24.59 10.03 -22.48
C ASP A 930 -25.59 9.99 -21.31
N ALA A 931 -25.13 9.56 -20.13
CA ALA A 931 -25.96 9.50 -18.93
C ALA A 931 -26.43 10.89 -18.42
N ALA A 932 -25.79 11.97 -18.84
CA ALA A 932 -26.13 13.35 -18.48
C ALA A 932 -26.96 14.07 -19.56
N GLY A 933 -27.27 13.41 -20.67
CA GLY A 933 -28.09 13.95 -21.76
C GLY A 933 -27.31 14.60 -22.90
N HIS A 934 -25.98 14.60 -22.89
CA HIS A 934 -25.18 15.18 -23.97
C HIS A 934 -25.20 14.30 -25.23
N PRO A 935 -25.36 14.87 -26.44
CA PRO A 935 -25.47 14.10 -27.67
C PRO A 935 -24.16 13.40 -28.05
N TYR A 936 -24.26 12.18 -28.60
CA TYR A 936 -23.10 11.43 -29.08
C TYR A 936 -22.90 11.59 -30.60
N GLY A 937 -21.80 12.27 -30.96
CA GLY A 937 -21.42 12.51 -32.36
C GLY A 937 -20.53 11.44 -33.00
N GLY A 938 -20.03 10.45 -32.24
CA GLY A 938 -19.03 9.48 -32.71
C GLY A 938 -19.53 8.41 -33.68
N GLU A 939 -18.64 7.47 -34.03
CA GLU A 939 -18.93 6.34 -34.93
C GLU A 939 -19.89 5.30 -34.28
N SER A 940 -20.48 4.42 -35.08
CA SER A 940 -21.31 3.32 -34.57
C SER A 940 -20.46 2.32 -33.76
N ILE A 941 -21.01 1.82 -32.65
CA ILE A 941 -20.30 0.96 -31.71
C ILE A 941 -20.82 -0.48 -31.83
N ALA A 942 -19.92 -1.46 -31.95
CA ALA A 942 -20.30 -2.88 -31.95
C ALA A 942 -21.00 -3.28 -30.63
N ARG A 943 -22.10 -4.04 -30.74
CA ARG A 943 -22.90 -4.50 -29.58
C ARG A 943 -22.34 -5.80 -29.02
N LEU A 944 -21.32 -5.69 -28.18
CA LEU A 944 -20.62 -6.83 -27.57
C LEU A 944 -20.64 -6.74 -26.05
N TYR A 945 -21.10 -7.80 -25.37
CA TYR A 945 -21.03 -7.90 -23.92
C TYR A 945 -19.57 -8.01 -23.49
N MET A 946 -19.17 -7.13 -22.56
CA MET A 946 -17.76 -6.94 -22.15
C MET A 946 -16.80 -6.71 -23.33
N ASN A 947 -17.27 -6.19 -24.48
CA ASN A 947 -16.49 -6.09 -25.72
C ASN A 947 -15.87 -7.43 -26.20
N LEU A 948 -16.47 -8.57 -25.84
CA LEU A 948 -16.02 -9.92 -26.21
C LEU A 948 -17.12 -10.76 -26.85
N PHE A 949 -18.34 -10.74 -26.31
CA PHE A 949 -19.39 -11.71 -26.66
C PHE A 949 -20.57 -11.05 -27.38
N PRO A 950 -20.93 -11.50 -28.60
CA PRO A 950 -22.22 -11.15 -29.20
C PRO A 950 -23.39 -11.68 -28.35
N PRO A 951 -24.36 -10.85 -27.93
CA PRO A 951 -25.42 -11.25 -26.99
C PRO A 951 -26.25 -12.46 -27.41
N ALA A 952 -26.47 -12.64 -28.70
CA ALA A 952 -27.26 -13.76 -29.23
C ALA A 952 -26.51 -15.10 -29.21
N HIS A 953 -25.18 -15.08 -29.10
CA HIS A 953 -24.32 -16.24 -29.35
C HIS A 953 -23.14 -16.34 -28.38
N ALA A 954 -23.24 -15.77 -27.17
CA ALA A 954 -22.15 -15.68 -26.20
C ALA A 954 -21.57 -17.05 -25.78
N ASP A 955 -22.33 -18.12 -25.96
CA ASP A 955 -22.00 -19.51 -25.66
C ASP A 955 -21.12 -20.20 -26.72
N SER A 956 -21.05 -19.63 -27.94
CA SER A 956 -20.47 -20.31 -29.11
C SER A 956 -19.57 -19.42 -29.98
N ILE A 957 -19.56 -18.10 -29.76
CA ILE A 957 -18.64 -17.20 -30.47
C ILE A 957 -18.08 -16.09 -29.56
N ALA A 958 -16.79 -15.78 -29.71
CA ALA A 958 -16.09 -14.73 -28.97
C ALA A 958 -15.14 -13.92 -29.86
N ILE A 959 -14.98 -12.62 -29.57
CA ILE A 959 -14.19 -11.67 -30.36
C ILE A 959 -13.13 -11.01 -29.47
N LEU A 960 -11.85 -11.34 -29.65
CA LEU A 960 -10.73 -10.78 -28.86
C LEU A 960 -10.10 -9.54 -29.53
N ALA A 961 -10.71 -9.07 -30.61
CA ALA A 961 -10.17 -8.08 -31.53
C ALA A 961 -10.79 -6.66 -31.42
N TYR A 962 -11.41 -6.28 -30.29
CA TYR A 962 -12.11 -4.97 -30.22
C TYR A 962 -11.83 -4.11 -28.97
N SER A 963 -11.29 -4.66 -27.89
CA SER A 963 -11.11 -3.90 -26.63
C SER A 963 -9.82 -3.06 -26.60
N THR A 964 -9.94 -1.71 -26.51
CA THR A 964 -8.81 -0.77 -26.53
C THR A 964 -8.08 -0.65 -25.19
N TYR A 965 -8.79 -0.32 -24.10
CA TYR A 965 -8.14 -0.05 -22.80
C TYR A 965 -7.84 -1.32 -22.00
N GLY A 966 -8.55 -2.42 -22.26
CA GLY A 966 -8.46 -3.68 -21.50
C GLY A 966 -7.16 -4.46 -21.70
N LYS A 967 -6.26 -3.99 -22.59
CA LYS A 967 -5.05 -4.67 -23.05
C LYS A 967 -3.75 -4.12 -22.44
N ASN A 968 -3.80 -3.52 -21.25
CA ASN A 968 -2.58 -3.12 -20.55
C ASN A 968 -1.84 -4.37 -20.04
N ASN A 969 -0.95 -4.90 -20.90
CA ASN A 969 0.09 -5.91 -20.74
C ASN A 969 -0.03 -7.10 -21.73
N GLY A 970 -0.07 -6.80 -23.03
CA GLY A 970 0.39 -7.70 -24.12
C GLY A 970 -0.09 -9.16 -24.06
N PHE A 971 0.85 -10.09 -23.85
CA PHE A 971 0.58 -11.52 -23.81
C PHE A 971 -0.19 -11.95 -22.55
N SER A 972 0.11 -11.33 -21.42
CA SER A 972 -0.47 -11.69 -20.11
C SER A 972 -2.00 -11.60 -20.08
N PHE A 973 -2.58 -10.55 -20.67
CA PHE A 973 -4.03 -10.40 -20.74
C PHE A 973 -4.66 -11.24 -21.85
N SER A 974 -3.89 -11.61 -22.87
CA SER A 974 -4.33 -12.58 -23.87
C SER A 974 -4.62 -13.92 -23.17
N ASP A 975 -3.71 -14.38 -22.31
CA ASP A 975 -3.89 -15.59 -21.49
C ASP A 975 -5.09 -15.52 -20.56
N VAL A 976 -5.24 -14.44 -19.78
CA VAL A 976 -6.38 -14.32 -18.87
C VAL A 976 -7.70 -14.31 -19.64
N THR A 977 -7.74 -13.67 -20.81
CA THR A 977 -8.95 -13.64 -21.67
C THR A 977 -9.27 -15.03 -22.23
N SER A 978 -8.26 -15.74 -22.73
CA SER A 978 -8.39 -17.12 -23.21
C SER A 978 -8.94 -18.06 -22.13
N MET A 979 -8.38 -17.99 -20.90
CA MET A 979 -8.84 -18.77 -19.75
C MET A 979 -10.28 -18.43 -19.36
N ALA A 980 -10.65 -17.15 -19.37
CA ALA A 980 -12.02 -16.71 -19.10
C ALA A 980 -13.01 -17.30 -20.10
N ILE A 981 -12.74 -17.20 -21.41
CA ILE A 981 -13.61 -17.71 -22.47
C ILE A 981 -13.73 -19.23 -22.38
N SER A 982 -12.61 -19.94 -22.24
CA SER A 982 -12.62 -21.41 -22.11
C SER A 982 -13.45 -21.87 -20.89
N ASN A 983 -13.29 -21.21 -19.74
CA ASN A 983 -14.05 -21.53 -18.53
C ASN A 983 -15.56 -21.28 -18.67
N ILE A 984 -15.93 -20.22 -19.39
CA ILE A 984 -17.33 -19.93 -19.70
C ILE A 984 -17.90 -21.05 -20.59
N TRP A 985 -17.19 -21.42 -21.66
CA TRP A 985 -17.65 -22.43 -22.59
C TRP A 985 -17.69 -23.86 -22.03
N ARG A 986 -16.83 -24.18 -21.06
CA ARG A 986 -16.91 -25.44 -20.30
C ARG A 986 -18.01 -25.48 -19.25
N GLY A 987 -18.66 -24.36 -18.97
CA GLY A 987 -19.66 -24.25 -17.90
C GLY A 987 -19.10 -23.96 -16.51
N VAL A 988 -17.77 -23.93 -16.33
CA VAL A 988 -17.10 -23.65 -15.03
C VAL A 988 -17.38 -22.25 -14.52
N SER A 989 -17.51 -21.29 -15.44
CA SER A 989 -17.86 -19.89 -15.16
C SER A 989 -19.10 -19.45 -15.95
N ALA A 990 -20.05 -20.36 -16.20
CA ALA A 990 -21.28 -20.04 -16.94
C ALA A 990 -22.14 -18.98 -16.24
N ASP A 991 -22.07 -18.89 -14.90
CA ASP A 991 -22.73 -17.86 -14.08
C ASP A 991 -22.33 -16.43 -14.46
N MET A 992 -21.18 -16.26 -15.12
CA MET A 992 -20.66 -14.97 -15.56
C MET A 992 -21.32 -14.45 -16.85
N ILE A 993 -22.04 -15.30 -17.60
CA ILE A 993 -22.82 -14.88 -18.77
C ILE A 993 -24.29 -14.72 -18.35
N PRO A 994 -24.80 -13.48 -18.21
CA PRO A 994 -26.17 -13.25 -17.81
C PRO A 994 -27.13 -13.49 -19.00
N SER A 995 -28.45 -13.48 -18.74
CA SER A 995 -29.44 -13.62 -19.81
C SER A 995 -29.31 -12.52 -20.88
N ARG A 996 -29.70 -12.81 -22.13
CA ARG A 996 -29.60 -11.86 -23.26
C ARG A 996 -30.17 -10.46 -22.94
N PRO A 997 -31.36 -10.29 -22.34
CA PRO A 997 -31.87 -8.96 -21.99
C PRO A 997 -31.03 -8.23 -20.92
N LYS A 998 -30.31 -8.96 -20.06
CA LYS A 998 -29.35 -8.36 -19.12
C LYS A 998 -28.05 -7.96 -19.82
N MET A 999 -27.55 -8.78 -20.76
CA MET A 999 -26.40 -8.44 -21.59
C MET A 999 -26.66 -7.18 -22.42
N GLU A 1000 -27.81 -7.09 -23.10
CA GLU A 1000 -28.17 -5.93 -23.92
C GLU A 1000 -28.28 -4.65 -23.07
N ARG A 1001 -28.91 -4.72 -21.89
CA ARG A 1001 -28.93 -3.58 -20.95
C ARG A 1001 -27.54 -3.16 -20.48
N ALA A 1002 -26.65 -4.12 -20.23
CA ALA A 1002 -25.27 -3.84 -19.85
C ALA A 1002 -24.51 -3.16 -20.99
N ILE A 1003 -24.71 -3.61 -22.24
CA ILE A 1003 -24.14 -2.99 -23.44
C ILE A 1003 -24.62 -1.56 -23.59
N ASP A 1004 -25.93 -1.31 -23.46
CA ASP A 1004 -26.48 0.05 -23.58
C ASP A 1004 -25.92 0.99 -22.49
N CYS A 1005 -25.79 0.50 -21.25
CA CYS A 1005 -25.15 1.23 -20.17
C CYS A 1005 -23.67 1.54 -20.47
N HIS A 1006 -22.95 0.56 -21.01
CA HIS A 1006 -21.54 0.71 -21.39
C HIS A 1006 -21.37 1.71 -22.54
N GLN A 1007 -22.20 1.64 -23.59
CA GLN A 1007 -22.17 2.59 -24.70
C GLN A 1007 -22.53 4.02 -24.28
N ARG A 1008 -23.47 4.21 -23.36
CA ARG A 1008 -23.73 5.54 -22.76
C ARG A 1008 -22.53 6.07 -21.97
N TRP A 1009 -21.77 5.20 -21.33
CA TRP A 1009 -20.52 5.59 -20.66
C TRP A 1009 -19.43 5.98 -21.67
N VAL A 1010 -19.32 5.25 -22.79
CA VAL A 1010 -18.44 5.64 -23.91
C VAL A 1010 -18.85 7.00 -24.48
N ALA A 1011 -20.16 7.26 -24.64
CA ALA A 1011 -20.67 8.56 -25.06
C ALA A 1011 -20.27 9.69 -24.11
N GLY A 1012 -20.29 9.47 -22.80
CA GLY A 1012 -19.83 10.46 -21.81
C GLY A 1012 -18.33 10.75 -21.90
N ARG A 1013 -17.52 9.75 -22.27
CA ARG A 1013 -16.09 9.95 -22.56
C ARG A 1013 -15.87 10.74 -23.84
N TRP A 1014 -16.65 10.42 -24.88
CA TRP A 1014 -16.63 11.17 -26.13
C TRP A 1014 -16.99 12.64 -25.91
N HIS A 1015 -18.00 12.94 -25.09
CA HIS A 1015 -18.34 14.32 -24.77
C HIS A 1015 -17.20 15.08 -24.08
N GLN A 1016 -16.44 14.42 -23.19
CA GLN A 1016 -15.25 15.02 -22.57
C GLN A 1016 -14.09 15.18 -23.55
N GLU A 1017 -13.94 14.24 -24.47
CA GLU A 1017 -12.88 14.17 -25.45
C GLU A 1017 -13.35 13.44 -26.71
N ASN A 1018 -13.60 14.20 -27.78
CA ASN A 1018 -14.10 13.73 -29.08
C ASN A 1018 -13.10 12.82 -29.84
N ARG A 1019 -12.07 12.32 -29.17
CA ARG A 1019 -11.07 11.35 -29.67
C ARG A 1019 -11.20 9.98 -29.00
N SER A 1020 -12.15 9.81 -28.08
CA SER A 1020 -12.33 8.57 -27.33
C SER A 1020 -12.66 7.39 -28.25
N GLU A 1021 -11.91 6.29 -28.16
CA GLU A 1021 -12.13 5.12 -29.02
C GLU A 1021 -13.44 4.38 -28.68
N PRO A 1022 -14.23 3.96 -29.69
CA PRO A 1022 -15.44 3.16 -29.50
C PRO A 1022 -15.23 1.84 -28.73
N GLY A 1023 -14.03 1.25 -28.84
CA GLY A 1023 -13.62 0.02 -28.15
C GLY A 1023 -13.24 0.19 -26.68
N ALA A 1024 -13.46 1.38 -26.10
CA ALA A 1024 -13.08 1.66 -24.72
C ALA A 1024 -13.82 0.79 -23.69
N VAL A 1025 -13.11 0.27 -22.69
CA VAL A 1025 -13.69 -0.53 -21.59
C VAL A 1025 -13.37 0.09 -20.23
N LYS A 1026 -14.32 -0.03 -19.28
CA LYS A 1026 -14.11 0.33 -17.86
C LYS A 1026 -13.11 -0.65 -17.25
N GLN A 1027 -11.87 -0.23 -17.05
CA GLN A 1027 -10.77 -1.13 -16.64
C GLN A 1027 -11.09 -1.95 -15.39
N TRP A 1028 -11.63 -1.30 -14.36
CA TRP A 1028 -11.94 -1.96 -13.08
C TRP A 1028 -13.03 -3.02 -13.20
N GLU A 1029 -13.94 -2.89 -14.17
CA GLU A 1029 -15.03 -3.83 -14.43
C GLU A 1029 -14.56 -4.95 -15.36
N PHE A 1030 -13.90 -4.58 -16.45
CA PHE A 1030 -13.39 -5.52 -17.46
C PHE A 1030 -12.33 -6.48 -16.89
N GLN A 1031 -11.30 -5.95 -16.21
CA GLN A 1031 -10.27 -6.82 -15.62
C GLN A 1031 -10.81 -7.65 -14.45
N GLY A 1032 -11.75 -7.10 -13.67
CA GLY A 1032 -12.42 -7.83 -12.61
C GLY A 1032 -13.19 -9.03 -13.15
N PHE A 1033 -13.99 -8.82 -14.21
CA PHE A 1033 -14.71 -9.86 -14.94
C PHE A 1033 -13.76 -10.95 -15.45
N LEU A 1034 -12.68 -10.56 -16.14
CA LEU A 1034 -11.71 -11.51 -16.71
C LEU A 1034 -11.03 -12.36 -15.64
N HIS A 1035 -10.53 -11.75 -14.57
CA HIS A 1035 -9.87 -12.50 -13.49
C HIS A 1035 -10.83 -13.45 -12.77
N GLN A 1036 -12.08 -13.04 -12.56
CA GLN A 1036 -13.10 -13.88 -11.91
C GLN A 1036 -13.54 -15.06 -12.80
N ALA A 1037 -13.74 -14.81 -14.10
CA ALA A 1037 -14.12 -15.84 -15.06
C ALA A 1037 -12.96 -16.83 -15.33
N ALA A 1038 -11.73 -16.33 -15.46
CA ALA A 1038 -10.51 -17.15 -15.58
C ALA A 1038 -10.16 -17.88 -14.27
N GLY A 1039 -10.61 -17.35 -13.13
CA GLY A 1039 -10.30 -17.85 -11.80
C GLY A 1039 -8.84 -17.66 -11.42
N THR A 1040 -8.26 -16.48 -11.68
CA THR A 1040 -6.85 -16.22 -11.38
C THR A 1040 -6.53 -16.15 -9.89
N GLY A 1041 -7.54 -15.99 -9.03
CA GLY A 1041 -7.39 -15.83 -7.58
C GLY A 1041 -6.83 -14.46 -7.18
N MET A 1042 -6.68 -13.52 -8.13
CA MET A 1042 -6.13 -12.19 -7.86
C MET A 1042 -7.02 -11.35 -6.95
N GLU A 1043 -8.30 -11.70 -6.80
CA GLU A 1043 -9.23 -11.15 -5.80
C GLU A 1043 -8.81 -11.46 -4.35
N ASN A 1044 -8.02 -12.52 -4.13
CA ASN A 1044 -7.50 -12.91 -2.82
C ASN A 1044 -6.31 -12.05 -2.36
N LEU A 1045 -5.95 -11.00 -3.11
CA LEU A 1045 -4.89 -10.06 -2.77
C LEU A 1045 -5.45 -8.67 -2.37
N GLY A 1046 -6.75 -8.59 -2.09
CA GLY A 1046 -7.42 -7.36 -1.64
C GLY A 1046 -7.28 -7.11 -0.13
N TRP A 1047 -7.97 -6.07 0.35
CA TRP A 1047 -8.01 -5.69 1.77
C TRP A 1047 -9.09 -6.44 2.57
N GLY A 1048 -9.86 -7.30 1.91
CA GLY A 1048 -10.91 -8.11 2.54
C GLY A 1048 -10.34 -9.32 3.28
N TRP A 1049 -11.22 -10.05 3.97
CA TRP A 1049 -10.85 -11.19 4.81
C TRP A 1049 -10.05 -12.28 4.08
N ARG A 1050 -10.44 -12.62 2.83
CA ARG A 1050 -9.69 -13.57 1.98
C ARG A 1050 -8.27 -13.07 1.68
N GLY A 1051 -8.11 -11.75 1.57
CA GLY A 1051 -6.83 -11.05 1.47
C GLY A 1051 -5.92 -11.33 2.65
N TRP A 1052 -6.44 -11.05 3.85
CA TRP A 1052 -5.73 -11.28 5.11
C TRP A 1052 -5.38 -12.76 5.30
N MET A 1053 -6.32 -13.68 5.05
CA MET A 1053 -6.05 -15.12 5.10
C MET A 1053 -4.92 -15.54 4.17
N THR A 1054 -4.88 -15.00 2.96
CA THR A 1054 -3.82 -15.31 1.98
C THR A 1054 -2.49 -14.72 2.42
N TRP A 1055 -2.49 -13.52 3.00
CA TRP A 1055 -1.30 -12.89 3.58
C TRP A 1055 -0.72 -13.71 4.73
N PHE A 1056 -1.55 -14.30 5.60
CA PHE A 1056 -1.07 -15.18 6.67
C PHE A 1056 -0.47 -16.50 6.15
N LYS A 1057 -0.91 -16.98 4.98
CA LYS A 1057 -0.38 -18.21 4.37
C LYS A 1057 0.99 -18.02 3.72
N ASP A 1058 1.14 -16.98 2.90
CA ASP A 1058 2.42 -16.66 2.24
C ASP A 1058 2.64 -15.14 2.15
N PRO A 1059 3.10 -14.51 3.26
CA PRO A 1059 3.26 -13.06 3.31
C PRO A 1059 4.32 -12.56 2.33
N TYR A 1060 5.32 -13.38 2.02
CA TYR A 1060 6.41 -13.03 1.10
C TYR A 1060 5.90 -12.91 -0.34
N MET A 1061 5.16 -13.92 -0.81
CA MET A 1061 4.60 -13.88 -2.17
C MET A 1061 3.51 -12.82 -2.29
N VAL A 1062 2.66 -12.66 -1.28
CA VAL A 1062 1.66 -11.59 -1.27
C VAL A 1062 2.33 -10.21 -1.34
N TYR A 1063 3.43 -10.00 -0.62
CA TYR A 1063 4.21 -8.77 -0.70
C TYR A 1063 4.79 -8.55 -2.10
N LEU A 1064 5.46 -9.56 -2.68
CA LEU A 1064 6.06 -9.47 -4.00
C LEU A 1064 5.03 -9.19 -5.10
N ILE A 1065 3.89 -9.87 -5.09
CA ILE A 1065 2.85 -9.68 -6.12
C ILE A 1065 2.17 -8.30 -5.99
N ASN A 1066 1.99 -7.79 -4.76
CA ASN A 1066 1.33 -6.50 -4.55
C ASN A 1066 2.25 -5.29 -4.75
N HIS A 1067 3.48 -5.37 -4.27
CA HIS A 1067 4.40 -4.22 -4.19
C HIS A 1067 5.61 -4.32 -5.12
N GLY A 1068 5.92 -5.52 -5.61
CA GLY A 1068 6.97 -5.80 -6.57
C GLY A 1068 6.54 -5.59 -8.03
N VAL A 1069 7.15 -6.37 -8.91
CA VAL A 1069 6.88 -6.39 -10.36
C VAL A 1069 5.54 -7.08 -10.62
N GLU A 1070 4.65 -6.41 -11.37
CA GLU A 1070 3.37 -6.99 -11.80
C GLU A 1070 3.58 -7.92 -13.02
N THR A 1071 4.20 -9.06 -12.73
CA THR A 1071 4.48 -10.10 -13.73
C THR A 1071 3.25 -10.96 -14.03
N ALA A 1072 3.13 -11.40 -15.28
CA ALA A 1072 2.07 -12.28 -15.77
C ALA A 1072 1.98 -13.61 -14.99
N HIS A 1073 3.11 -14.09 -14.48
CA HIS A 1073 3.21 -15.37 -13.76
C HIS A 1073 2.34 -15.41 -12.50
N ALA A 1074 2.03 -14.25 -11.91
CA ALA A 1074 1.10 -14.14 -10.79
C ALA A 1074 -0.30 -14.67 -11.12
N PHE A 1075 -0.72 -14.63 -12.39
CA PHE A 1075 -2.05 -15.08 -12.81
C PHE A 1075 -2.22 -16.61 -12.79
N ARG A 1076 -1.13 -17.37 -12.67
CA ARG A 1076 -1.12 -18.85 -12.52
C ARG A 1076 -0.69 -19.30 -11.12
N TYR A 1077 -0.51 -18.37 -10.17
CA TYR A 1077 -0.03 -18.67 -8.82
C TYR A 1077 -1.09 -19.27 -7.88
N PHE A 1078 -2.29 -18.68 -7.83
CA PHE A 1078 -3.33 -19.13 -6.89
C PHE A 1078 -4.08 -20.34 -7.41
N GLU A 1079 -4.25 -21.34 -6.54
CA GLU A 1079 -5.13 -22.48 -6.79
C GLU A 1079 -6.58 -22.09 -6.52
N THR A 1080 -7.44 -22.24 -7.54
CA THR A 1080 -8.87 -21.87 -7.50
C THR A 1080 -9.77 -22.99 -8.01
N GLY A 1081 -9.22 -24.08 -8.55
CA GLY A 1081 -9.97 -25.15 -9.21
C GLY A 1081 -10.55 -24.81 -10.58
N LYS A 1082 -10.48 -23.54 -11.03
CA LYS A 1082 -11.03 -23.11 -12.34
C LYS A 1082 -10.04 -23.20 -13.50
N ARG A 1083 -8.75 -23.35 -13.23
CA ARG A 1083 -7.68 -23.43 -14.24
C ARG A 1083 -6.49 -24.16 -13.66
N LYS A 1084 -5.61 -24.64 -14.54
CA LYS A 1084 -4.32 -25.21 -14.14
C LYS A 1084 -3.38 -24.13 -13.61
N THR A 1085 -2.83 -24.34 -12.41
CA THR A 1085 -1.72 -23.55 -11.86
C THR A 1085 -0.40 -23.91 -12.57
N TRP A 1086 0.63 -23.06 -12.45
CA TRP A 1086 1.95 -23.34 -13.01
C TRP A 1086 2.96 -23.49 -11.88
N ASP A 1087 3.57 -24.66 -11.76
CA ASP A 1087 4.52 -24.97 -10.67
C ASP A 1087 5.70 -23.99 -10.63
N GLY A 1088 6.16 -23.54 -11.80
CA GLY A 1088 7.23 -22.54 -11.94
C GLY A 1088 6.81 -21.10 -11.62
N ALA A 1089 5.52 -20.82 -11.36
CA ALA A 1089 5.03 -19.45 -11.18
C ALA A 1089 5.73 -18.73 -10.03
N ARG A 1090 5.94 -19.43 -8.90
CA ARG A 1090 6.59 -18.85 -7.72
C ARG A 1090 8.01 -18.41 -8.05
N GLU A 1091 8.78 -19.28 -8.68
CA GLU A 1091 10.18 -19.03 -9.03
C GLU A 1091 10.30 -17.91 -10.07
N ALA A 1092 9.43 -17.90 -11.08
CA ALA A 1092 9.42 -16.86 -12.10
C ALA A 1092 9.07 -15.47 -11.53
N ILE A 1093 8.14 -15.39 -10.57
CA ILE A 1093 7.81 -14.13 -9.86
C ILE A 1093 9.03 -13.61 -9.09
N ILE A 1094 9.72 -14.50 -8.37
CA ILE A 1094 10.93 -14.15 -7.60
C ILE A 1094 12.04 -13.69 -8.56
N HIS A 1095 12.26 -14.43 -9.66
CA HIS A 1095 13.27 -14.12 -10.67
C HIS A 1095 13.05 -12.74 -11.28
N MET A 1096 11.83 -12.43 -11.74
CA MET A 1096 11.51 -11.11 -12.31
C MET A 1096 11.72 -9.97 -11.32
N ASN A 1097 11.34 -10.17 -10.06
CA ASN A 1097 11.60 -9.17 -9.01
C ASN A 1097 13.10 -9.01 -8.73
N LYS A 1098 13.89 -10.08 -8.80
CA LYS A 1098 15.35 -10.04 -8.65
C LYS A 1098 16.00 -9.28 -9.81
N LEU A 1099 15.62 -9.54 -11.06
CA LEU A 1099 16.13 -8.83 -12.23
C LEU A 1099 15.85 -7.32 -12.13
N VAL A 1100 14.62 -6.93 -11.75
CA VAL A 1100 14.30 -5.51 -11.55
C VAL A 1100 15.03 -4.89 -10.36
N LYS A 1101 15.31 -5.66 -9.31
CA LYS A 1101 16.15 -5.20 -8.19
C LYS A 1101 17.60 -4.97 -8.63
N GLN A 1102 18.16 -5.84 -9.47
CA GLN A 1102 19.49 -5.68 -10.06
C GLN A 1102 19.55 -4.45 -10.98
N LEU A 1103 18.51 -4.24 -11.80
CA LEU A 1103 18.38 -3.04 -12.64
C LEU A 1103 18.35 -1.76 -11.79
N LYS A 1104 17.65 -1.79 -10.64
CA LYS A 1104 17.62 -0.68 -9.67
C LYS A 1104 18.97 -0.43 -8.99
N SER A 1105 19.73 -1.49 -8.69
CA SER A 1105 21.04 -1.36 -8.04
C SER A 1105 22.13 -0.92 -9.00
N ALA A 1106 22.12 -1.36 -10.26
CA ALA A 1106 23.09 -0.94 -11.27
C ALA A 1106 23.05 0.57 -11.58
N LYS A 1107 21.97 1.25 -11.17
CA LYS A 1107 21.79 2.70 -11.30
C LYS A 1107 22.33 3.49 -10.09
N LYS A 1108 22.36 2.88 -8.90
CA LYS A 1108 22.90 3.52 -7.69
C LYS A 1108 24.42 3.45 -7.74
#